data_AF-A0AAV7BMB8-F1
#
_entry.id   AF-A0AAV7BMB8-F1
#
_cell.length_a   1.000
_cell.length_b   1.000
_cell.length_c   1.000
_cell.angle_alpha   90.00
_cell.angle_beta   90.00
_cell.angle_gamma   90.00
#
_symmetry.space_group_name_H-M   'P 1'
#
loop_
_entity.id
_entity.type
_entity.pdbx_description
1 polymer ?
#
loop_
_entity_poly.entity_id
_entity_poly.type
_entity_poly.pdbx_seq_one_letter_code
_entity_poly.pdbx_strand_id
1 'polypeptide(L)'
;MGKKVKKELEPPPKDVFDPLAVESKKAETAVLMLQSPEEEILAKSCDALYKFAKKGDENKVTLLGLGAVESLSKLISQEDKIVRRNAIMVCGIMAAHNDVRRLMQKLDMIPPLIARLAPEEEVVVHEFATLCLAHMANDYTSKARIFELNGLEHLIRLLSSPDPDVKKNSVECIYLLAQDFQSRSAVCEQNAIPPLLELLKSDYPVIQQLSLKALGSVSCEAECRQALKEHQALDHLLKILEAKELNDLHVEALLIIANCLEDVDTVQLLQQSGGLKKILTFAETSPLPDVQRNAAKAIAKSAHNAENRKFFHEQGAEKTLVDLLGSDNNGVKVAALQAISVMCANVVSKDIFNKNGIFQIIHLLNKDNAEVQEAAVFALANLSTGCPNNASAVVEADGIDALVSLLKDKGEGVIANTCTVLINMATQESLRLALESHGVMTALVATLQSSSNLVLRKALLTVAALGCDAEARTEFRNAEGLIHLVKLLNSNHDEVRRNTCWAIAVFASDEVTAAELYKFGAFEILQEMNLSTSRRNNFSELAESKMLDNNLSLKYNQKGHLSYSNLIKDGFYDHGRLKPSAKLPSLEELSKQPPNQNRAVILVNTKYPELIAPTPPPEEEKPAQEPNHGRSPSSHSRSASREKIGRNVPSPVDDKQDLPSGRSPSLSRSGPKEKSSSKIKNRAKKEEEKTKEDEEIPPAIIQPEPLPLITPWSPPVDQDLIDYISEVTSTILPLPHPREQVVALAKFIAEKMGGAMAKDRLHEFSWELHVSELKYELKSNVIPIGRIKKGIFYHRALLYKVSVYCTQ
;
A
#
# COMPACT_ATOMS: atom_id res chain seq x y z
N MET A 1 68.78 -79.22 11.74
CA MET A 1 69.84 -79.04 10.72
C MET A 1 69.25 -79.22 9.34
N GLY A 2 69.76 -78.54 8.31
CA GLY A 2 69.30 -78.72 6.92
C GLY A 2 69.59 -77.51 6.04
N LYS A 3 70.77 -77.46 5.41
CA LYS A 3 71.07 -76.48 4.36
C LYS A 3 70.14 -76.74 3.17
N LYS A 4 69.44 -75.72 2.67
CA LYS A 4 68.98 -75.69 1.26
C LYS A 4 69.81 -74.66 0.50
N VAL A 5 70.19 -75.06 -0.71
CA VAL A 5 71.19 -74.38 -1.54
C VAL A 5 70.63 -73.08 -2.11
N LYS A 6 71.47 -72.04 -2.12
CA LYS A 6 71.19 -70.79 -2.83
C LYS A 6 71.19 -71.13 -4.33
N LYS A 7 70.00 -71.18 -4.96
CA LYS A 7 69.90 -71.29 -6.41
C LYS A 7 70.26 -69.91 -6.96
N GLU A 8 71.36 -69.80 -7.70
CA GLU A 8 71.70 -68.57 -8.39
C GLU A 8 70.59 -68.29 -9.39
N LEU A 9 69.96 -67.11 -9.27
CA LEU A 9 69.07 -66.56 -10.27
C LEU A 9 69.94 -66.09 -11.43
N GLU A 10 69.53 -66.43 -12.66
CA GLU A 10 70.16 -65.89 -13.86
C GLU A 10 70.14 -64.36 -13.81
N PRO A 11 71.21 -63.68 -14.25
CA PRO A 11 71.20 -62.22 -14.31
C PRO A 11 70.08 -61.78 -15.27
N PRO A 12 69.35 -60.68 -14.96
CA PRO A 12 68.35 -60.16 -15.88
C PRO A 12 69.01 -59.81 -17.23
N PRO A 13 68.26 -59.90 -18.35
CA PRO A 13 68.77 -59.50 -19.66
C PRO A 13 69.26 -58.05 -19.61
N LYS A 14 70.35 -57.75 -20.33
CA LYS A 14 71.13 -56.50 -20.23
C LYS A 14 70.39 -55.22 -20.67
N ASP A 15 69.14 -55.34 -21.08
CA ASP A 15 68.32 -54.28 -21.65
C ASP A 15 67.14 -53.87 -20.74
N VAL A 16 67.23 -54.14 -19.44
CA VAL A 16 66.32 -53.59 -18.43
C VAL A 16 67.00 -52.42 -17.73
N PHE A 17 66.57 -51.20 -18.04
CA PHE A 17 66.97 -49.99 -17.32
C PHE A 17 66.40 -50.02 -15.88
N ASP A 18 67.18 -49.57 -14.91
CA ASP A 18 66.67 -49.28 -13.57
C ASP A 18 65.51 -48.25 -13.66
N PRO A 19 64.40 -48.44 -12.93
CA PRO A 19 63.27 -47.53 -12.98
C PRO A 19 63.68 -46.15 -12.46
N LEU A 20 63.70 -45.16 -13.36
CA LEU A 20 64.03 -43.78 -13.03
C LEU A 20 63.05 -43.24 -11.97
N ALA A 21 63.59 -42.95 -10.78
CA ALA A 21 62.90 -42.25 -9.72
C ALA A 21 62.77 -40.76 -10.06
N VAL A 22 61.82 -40.43 -10.95
CA VAL A 22 61.57 -39.06 -11.41
C VAL A 22 60.80 -38.28 -10.33
N GLU A 23 61.48 -37.92 -9.24
CA GLU A 23 60.99 -36.97 -8.24
C GLU A 23 61.34 -35.53 -8.66
N SER A 24 60.41 -34.86 -9.36
CA SER A 24 60.55 -33.42 -9.61
C SER A 24 60.34 -32.62 -8.32
N LYS A 25 61.40 -31.95 -7.86
CA LYS A 25 61.36 -31.06 -6.66
C LYS A 25 60.89 -29.63 -6.97
N LYS A 26 60.61 -29.30 -8.23
CA LYS A 26 60.23 -27.96 -8.71
C LYS A 26 58.89 -28.01 -9.42
N ALA A 27 58.00 -27.07 -9.10
CA ALA A 27 56.64 -27.02 -9.64
C ALA A 27 56.65 -26.78 -11.15
N GLU A 28 57.53 -25.90 -11.63
CA GLU A 28 57.72 -25.57 -13.04
C GLU A 28 58.07 -26.80 -13.87
N THR A 29 59.01 -27.61 -13.37
CA THR A 29 59.42 -28.86 -14.02
C THR A 29 58.28 -29.89 -14.02
N ALA A 30 57.52 -30.00 -12.93
CA ALA A 30 56.37 -30.90 -12.88
C ALA A 30 55.21 -30.46 -13.82
N VAL A 31 54.99 -29.16 -14.00
CA VAL A 31 54.01 -28.63 -14.98
C VAL A 31 54.47 -28.88 -16.42
N LEU A 32 55.76 -28.69 -16.73
CA LEU A 32 56.32 -29.01 -18.04
C LEU A 32 56.18 -30.51 -18.38
N MET A 33 56.39 -31.38 -17.40
CA MET A 33 56.25 -32.84 -17.58
C MET A 33 54.80 -33.29 -17.89
N LEU A 34 53.78 -32.45 -17.66
CA LEU A 34 52.39 -32.71 -18.12
C LEU A 34 52.23 -32.71 -19.65
N GLN A 35 53.27 -32.32 -20.40
CA GLN A 35 53.30 -32.38 -21.86
C GLN A 35 53.99 -33.65 -22.39
N SER A 36 54.42 -34.56 -21.49
CA SER A 36 55.07 -35.82 -21.87
C SER A 36 54.10 -36.77 -22.60
N PRO A 37 54.55 -37.52 -23.63
CA PRO A 37 53.78 -38.61 -24.20
C PRO A 37 53.76 -39.87 -23.30
N GLU A 38 54.61 -39.94 -22.27
CA GLU A 38 54.74 -41.12 -21.41
C GLU A 38 53.78 -41.06 -20.21
N GLU A 39 52.87 -42.03 -20.13
CA GLU A 39 51.85 -42.14 -19.07
C GLU A 39 52.45 -42.19 -17.65
N GLU A 40 53.56 -42.91 -17.46
CA GLU A 40 54.24 -42.97 -16.16
C GLU A 40 54.79 -41.60 -15.72
N ILE A 41 55.29 -40.80 -16.68
CA ILE A 41 55.74 -39.43 -16.42
C ILE A 41 54.54 -38.54 -16.08
N LEU A 42 53.44 -38.63 -16.83
CA LEU A 42 52.21 -37.88 -16.55
C LEU A 42 51.65 -38.21 -15.15
N ALA A 43 51.60 -39.50 -14.80
CA ALA A 43 51.10 -39.97 -13.50
C ALA A 43 51.94 -39.46 -12.32
N LYS A 44 53.28 -39.58 -12.40
CA LYS A 44 54.22 -39.04 -11.39
C LYS A 44 54.13 -37.51 -11.29
N SER A 45 53.96 -36.82 -12.42
CA SER A 45 53.81 -35.36 -12.46
C SER A 45 52.54 -34.90 -11.76
N CYS A 46 51.39 -35.48 -12.09
CA CYS A 46 50.13 -35.15 -11.44
C CYS A 46 50.16 -35.42 -9.92
N ASP A 47 50.78 -36.52 -9.47
CA ASP A 47 50.93 -36.80 -8.03
C ASP A 47 51.84 -35.76 -7.32
N ALA A 48 52.96 -35.38 -7.95
CA ALA A 48 53.83 -34.31 -7.43
C ALA A 48 53.11 -32.96 -7.35
N LEU A 49 52.31 -32.61 -8.37
CA LEU A 49 51.50 -31.40 -8.40
C LEU A 49 50.36 -31.42 -7.37
N TYR A 50 49.71 -32.56 -7.14
CA TYR A 50 48.70 -32.72 -6.09
C TYR A 50 49.31 -32.48 -4.71
N LYS A 51 50.46 -33.10 -4.42
CA LYS A 51 51.24 -32.90 -3.19
C LYS A 51 51.74 -31.46 -3.03
N PHE A 52 51.95 -30.72 -4.13
CA PHE A 52 52.33 -29.31 -4.10
C PHE A 52 51.12 -28.40 -3.84
N ALA A 53 50.03 -28.55 -4.60
CA ALA A 53 48.79 -27.78 -4.48
C ALA A 53 48.13 -27.92 -3.10
N LYS A 54 48.22 -29.11 -2.48
CA LYS A 54 47.66 -29.39 -1.15
C LYS A 54 48.32 -28.61 0.00
N LYS A 55 49.52 -28.03 -0.21
CA LYS A 55 50.27 -27.34 0.86
C LYS A 55 49.82 -25.89 1.12
N GLY A 56 49.03 -25.28 0.25
CA GLY A 56 48.52 -23.91 0.46
C GLY A 56 48.07 -23.22 -0.82
N ASP A 57 47.34 -22.11 -0.68
CA ASP A 57 46.76 -21.39 -1.83
C ASP A 57 47.80 -20.67 -2.68
N GLU A 58 48.92 -20.21 -2.10
CA GLU A 58 50.06 -19.65 -2.85
C GLU A 58 50.60 -20.64 -3.91
N ASN A 59 50.60 -21.93 -3.58
CA ASN A 59 51.01 -22.98 -4.51
C ASN A 59 49.97 -23.16 -5.63
N LYS A 60 48.67 -23.01 -5.33
CA LYS A 60 47.60 -23.06 -6.35
C LYS A 60 47.71 -21.88 -7.32
N VAL A 61 47.98 -20.68 -6.80
CA VAL A 61 48.26 -19.48 -7.62
C VAL A 61 49.53 -19.67 -8.46
N THR A 62 50.57 -20.27 -7.89
CA THR A 62 51.81 -20.60 -8.63
C THR A 62 51.53 -21.58 -9.78
N LEU A 63 50.80 -22.67 -9.54
CA LEU A 63 50.42 -23.63 -10.58
C LEU A 63 49.50 -23.02 -11.65
N LEU A 64 48.60 -22.12 -11.25
CA LEU A 64 47.77 -21.35 -12.18
C LEU A 64 48.64 -20.46 -13.09
N GLY A 65 49.59 -19.72 -12.53
CA GLY A 65 50.52 -18.87 -13.28
C GLY A 65 51.48 -19.63 -14.21
N LEU A 66 51.71 -20.92 -13.93
CA LEU A 66 52.50 -21.82 -14.76
C LEU A 66 51.70 -22.51 -15.89
N GLY A 67 50.38 -22.27 -15.99
CA GLY A 67 49.53 -22.90 -17.00
C GLY A 67 49.22 -24.37 -16.73
N ALA A 68 49.20 -24.80 -15.46
CA ALA A 68 48.93 -26.20 -15.11
C ALA A 68 47.49 -26.61 -15.46
N VAL A 69 46.52 -25.69 -15.36
CA VAL A 69 45.09 -25.99 -15.52
C VAL A 69 44.76 -26.35 -16.98
N GLU A 70 45.40 -25.69 -17.94
CA GLU A 70 45.28 -25.93 -19.39
C GLU A 70 45.85 -27.27 -19.84
N SER A 71 46.84 -27.80 -19.10
CA SER A 71 47.34 -29.16 -19.29
C SER A 71 46.40 -30.17 -18.63
N LEU A 72 46.00 -29.91 -17.38
CA LEU A 72 45.14 -30.80 -16.59
C LEU A 72 43.74 -30.97 -17.21
N SER A 73 43.18 -29.94 -17.86
CA SER A 73 41.87 -30.01 -18.54
C SER A 73 41.82 -31.05 -19.67
N LYS A 74 42.97 -31.40 -20.24
CA LYS A 74 43.12 -32.49 -21.22
C LYS A 74 43.34 -33.83 -20.52
N LEU A 75 44.10 -33.83 -19.43
CA LEU A 75 44.48 -35.05 -18.69
C LEU A 75 43.31 -35.70 -17.92
N ILE A 76 42.28 -34.93 -17.52
CA ILE A 76 41.05 -35.48 -16.91
C ILE A 76 40.20 -36.36 -17.86
N SER A 77 40.56 -36.42 -19.14
CA SER A 77 39.92 -37.27 -20.16
C SER A 77 40.88 -38.28 -20.80
N GLN A 78 42.04 -38.54 -20.18
CA GLN A 78 42.99 -39.55 -20.64
C GLN A 78 42.45 -40.98 -20.49
N GLU A 79 42.90 -41.87 -21.38
CA GLU A 79 42.49 -43.28 -21.36
C GLU A 79 43.09 -44.00 -20.14
N ASP A 80 44.37 -43.78 -19.84
CA ASP A 80 44.99 -44.33 -18.65
C ASP A 80 44.30 -43.86 -17.36
N LYS A 81 43.97 -44.84 -16.52
CA LYS A 81 43.23 -44.64 -15.27
C LYS A 81 44.07 -43.89 -14.24
N ILE A 82 45.38 -44.12 -14.18
CA ILE A 82 46.26 -43.54 -13.16
C ILE A 82 46.50 -42.06 -13.47
N VAL A 83 46.79 -41.71 -14.72
CA VAL A 83 46.91 -40.33 -15.19
C VAL A 83 45.60 -39.58 -14.98
N ARG A 84 44.47 -40.15 -15.42
CA ARG A 84 43.14 -39.53 -15.26
C ARG A 84 42.78 -39.29 -13.80
N ARG A 85 43.00 -40.28 -12.93
CA ARG A 85 42.80 -40.16 -11.48
C ARG A 85 43.71 -39.10 -10.86
N ASN A 86 45.01 -39.15 -11.14
CA ASN A 86 45.92 -38.19 -10.54
C ASN A 86 45.62 -36.75 -11.06
N ALA A 87 45.18 -36.59 -12.30
CA ALA A 87 44.74 -35.30 -12.85
C ALA A 87 43.47 -34.76 -12.17
N ILE A 88 42.46 -35.60 -11.90
CA ILE A 88 41.24 -35.15 -11.20
C ILE A 88 41.55 -34.73 -9.75
N MET A 89 42.49 -35.42 -9.08
CA MET A 89 42.96 -35.06 -7.73
C MET A 89 43.58 -33.66 -7.68
N VAL A 90 44.42 -33.30 -8.66
CA VAL A 90 44.96 -31.94 -8.77
C VAL A 90 43.83 -30.94 -9.01
N CYS A 91 42.90 -31.24 -9.94
CA CYS A 91 41.79 -30.34 -10.26
C CYS A 91 40.90 -30.05 -9.03
N GLY A 92 40.51 -31.06 -8.26
CA GLY A 92 39.67 -30.89 -7.06
C GLY A 92 40.29 -29.97 -6.02
N ILE A 93 41.58 -30.15 -5.70
CA ILE A 93 42.30 -29.27 -4.75
C ILE A 93 42.50 -27.85 -5.30
N MET A 94 42.76 -27.73 -6.60
CA MET A 94 42.97 -26.44 -7.27
C MET A 94 41.68 -25.62 -7.35
N ALA A 95 40.52 -26.25 -7.56
CA ALA A 95 39.21 -25.60 -7.68
C ALA A 95 38.77 -24.82 -6.42
N ALA A 96 39.37 -25.09 -5.25
CA ALA A 96 39.16 -24.26 -4.07
C ALA A 96 39.54 -22.77 -4.29
N HIS A 97 40.48 -22.47 -5.21
CA HIS A 97 40.91 -21.11 -5.50
C HIS A 97 40.02 -20.42 -6.57
N ASN A 98 39.56 -19.19 -6.29
CA ASN A 98 38.60 -18.47 -7.13
C ASN A 98 39.06 -18.28 -8.58
N ASP A 99 40.31 -17.86 -8.80
CA ASP A 99 40.82 -17.63 -10.16
C ASP A 99 41.08 -18.93 -10.95
N VAL A 100 41.27 -20.05 -10.24
CA VAL A 100 41.31 -21.36 -10.89
C VAL A 100 39.93 -21.71 -11.44
N ARG A 101 38.86 -21.54 -10.65
CA ARG A 101 37.49 -21.82 -11.13
C ARG A 101 37.11 -20.99 -12.34
N ARG A 102 37.46 -19.70 -12.33
CA ARG A 102 37.30 -18.80 -13.51
C ARG A 102 38.01 -19.32 -14.76
N LEU A 103 39.17 -19.95 -14.62
CA LEU A 103 39.88 -20.56 -15.75
C LEU A 103 39.28 -21.93 -16.15
N MET A 104 38.96 -22.79 -15.19
CA MET A 104 38.27 -24.07 -15.42
C MET A 104 36.94 -23.89 -16.16
N GLN A 105 36.21 -22.81 -15.85
CA GLN A 105 35.00 -22.41 -16.56
C GLN A 105 35.29 -21.99 -18.00
N LYS A 106 36.33 -21.16 -18.25
CA LYS A 106 36.74 -20.75 -19.61
C LYS A 106 37.18 -21.93 -20.48
N LEU A 107 37.63 -23.02 -19.85
CA LEU A 107 38.06 -24.27 -20.50
C LEU A 107 36.91 -25.29 -20.64
N ASP A 108 35.66 -24.94 -20.30
CA ASP A 108 34.47 -25.82 -20.20
C ASP A 108 34.79 -27.18 -19.55
N MET A 109 35.41 -27.16 -18.37
CA MET A 109 35.76 -28.39 -17.65
C MET A 109 34.57 -29.08 -16.98
N ILE A 110 33.37 -28.48 -16.95
CA ILE A 110 32.20 -29.08 -16.27
C ILE A 110 31.73 -30.40 -16.95
N PRO A 111 31.52 -30.49 -18.27
CA PRO A 111 31.19 -31.76 -18.94
C PRO A 111 32.15 -32.92 -18.64
N PRO A 112 33.50 -32.79 -18.77
CA PRO A 112 34.39 -33.89 -18.44
C PRO A 112 34.41 -34.20 -16.94
N LEU A 113 34.20 -33.23 -16.04
CA LEU A 113 34.04 -33.51 -14.60
C LEU A 113 32.79 -34.35 -14.30
N ILE A 114 31.65 -34.07 -14.96
CA ILE A 114 30.42 -34.87 -14.83
C ILE A 114 30.63 -36.29 -15.38
N ALA A 115 31.34 -36.43 -16.51
CA ALA A 115 31.69 -37.74 -17.07
C ALA A 115 32.60 -38.59 -16.15
N ARG A 116 33.33 -37.96 -15.21
CA ARG A 116 34.11 -38.66 -14.16
C ARG A 116 33.26 -39.11 -12.97
N LEU A 117 31.98 -38.77 -12.91
CA LEU A 117 31.05 -39.29 -11.90
C LEU A 117 30.49 -40.67 -12.25
N ALA A 118 30.77 -41.21 -13.44
CA ALA A 118 30.20 -42.47 -13.94
C ALA A 118 30.44 -43.66 -12.98
N PRO A 119 29.52 -44.65 -12.88
CA PRO A 119 29.62 -45.76 -11.94
C PRO A 119 30.89 -46.61 -12.03
N GLU A 120 31.56 -46.61 -13.19
CA GLU A 120 32.72 -47.44 -13.50
C GLU A 120 34.07 -46.83 -13.06
N GLU A 121 34.07 -45.57 -12.63
CA GLU A 121 35.27 -44.87 -12.14
C GLU A 121 35.57 -45.20 -10.67
N GLU A 122 36.83 -45.00 -10.25
CA GLU A 122 37.27 -45.27 -8.88
C GLU A 122 36.64 -44.30 -7.87
N VAL A 123 36.42 -44.74 -6.63
CA VAL A 123 35.88 -43.90 -5.53
C VAL A 123 36.67 -42.61 -5.35
N VAL A 124 38.00 -42.66 -5.49
CA VAL A 124 38.89 -41.47 -5.45
C VAL A 124 38.61 -40.52 -6.63
N VAL A 125 38.23 -41.03 -7.80
CA VAL A 125 37.81 -40.17 -8.92
C VAL A 125 36.49 -39.47 -8.58
N HIS A 126 35.53 -40.18 -7.98
CA HIS A 126 34.29 -39.57 -7.50
C HIS A 126 34.54 -38.50 -6.43
N GLU A 127 35.42 -38.76 -5.46
CA GLU A 127 35.77 -37.84 -4.36
C GLU A 127 36.22 -36.48 -4.91
N PHE A 128 37.23 -36.49 -5.78
CA PHE A 128 37.83 -35.27 -6.31
C PHE A 128 37.02 -34.63 -7.45
N ALA A 129 36.25 -35.40 -8.22
CA ALA A 129 35.32 -34.86 -9.21
C ALA A 129 34.15 -34.14 -8.53
N THR A 130 33.55 -34.74 -7.49
CA THR A 130 32.48 -34.09 -6.72
C THR A 130 32.99 -32.90 -5.92
N LEU A 131 34.20 -32.95 -5.34
CA LEU A 131 34.84 -31.80 -4.71
C LEU A 131 35.03 -30.63 -5.69
N CYS A 132 35.52 -30.92 -6.90
CA CYS A 132 35.69 -29.94 -7.96
C CYS A 132 34.35 -29.30 -8.35
N LEU A 133 33.31 -30.13 -8.56
CA LEU A 133 31.96 -29.65 -8.91
C LEU A 133 31.31 -28.84 -7.79
N ALA A 134 31.46 -29.23 -6.52
CA ALA A 134 30.98 -28.47 -5.36
C ALA A 134 31.67 -27.10 -5.28
N HIS A 135 32.99 -27.04 -5.48
CA HIS A 135 33.70 -25.77 -5.57
C HIS A 135 33.21 -24.91 -6.75
N MET A 136 33.05 -25.49 -7.95
CA MET A 136 32.50 -24.81 -9.12
C MET A 136 31.07 -24.29 -8.89
N ALA A 137 30.22 -25.03 -8.18
CA ALA A 137 28.84 -24.67 -7.87
C ALA A 137 28.69 -23.45 -6.92
N ASN A 138 29.77 -22.83 -6.45
CA ASN A 138 29.70 -21.51 -5.82
C ASN A 138 29.44 -20.39 -6.85
N ASP A 139 29.79 -20.60 -8.11
CA ASP A 139 29.63 -19.61 -9.19
C ASP A 139 28.33 -19.89 -9.98
N TYR A 140 27.41 -18.92 -10.04
CA TYR A 140 26.06 -19.06 -10.63
C TYR A 140 26.04 -19.70 -12.03
N THR A 141 26.93 -19.26 -12.91
CA THR A 141 27.08 -19.80 -14.27
C THR A 141 27.48 -21.28 -14.29
N SER A 142 28.24 -21.73 -13.29
CA SER A 142 28.62 -23.13 -13.15
C SER A 142 27.46 -23.97 -12.62
N LYS A 143 26.65 -23.43 -11.69
CA LYS A 143 25.42 -24.11 -11.22
C LYS A 143 24.49 -24.43 -12.38
N ALA A 144 24.16 -23.41 -13.19
CA ALA A 144 23.33 -23.55 -14.39
C ALA A 144 23.93 -24.60 -15.35
N ARG A 145 25.24 -24.55 -15.60
CA ARG A 145 25.92 -25.50 -16.49
C ARG A 145 25.93 -26.94 -15.96
N ILE A 146 26.08 -27.15 -14.65
CA ILE A 146 25.99 -28.48 -14.03
C ILE A 146 24.56 -29.03 -14.15
N PHE A 147 23.57 -28.16 -13.99
CA PHE A 147 22.16 -28.49 -14.12
C PHE A 147 21.77 -28.88 -15.55
N GLU A 148 22.13 -28.07 -16.55
CA GLU A 148 21.91 -28.32 -18.00
C GLU A 148 22.49 -29.66 -18.49
N LEU A 149 23.56 -30.14 -17.84
CA LEU A 149 24.28 -31.36 -18.21
C LEU A 149 23.83 -32.58 -17.39
N ASN A 150 22.65 -32.53 -16.76
CA ASN A 150 22.09 -33.57 -15.89
C ASN A 150 23.03 -34.03 -14.76
N GLY A 151 23.95 -33.19 -14.31
CA GLY A 151 24.91 -33.53 -13.25
C GLY A 151 24.23 -33.90 -11.92
N LEU A 152 23.03 -33.39 -11.68
CA LEU A 152 22.23 -33.66 -10.49
C LEU A 152 21.93 -35.16 -10.29
N GLU A 153 21.55 -35.87 -11.36
CA GLU A 153 21.24 -37.32 -11.31
C GLU A 153 22.46 -38.12 -10.82
N HIS A 154 23.64 -37.72 -11.30
CA HIS A 154 24.90 -38.38 -10.98
C HIS A 154 25.30 -38.11 -9.52
N LEU A 155 25.08 -36.88 -9.02
CA LEU A 155 25.31 -36.49 -7.63
C LEU A 155 24.35 -37.22 -6.67
N ILE A 156 23.06 -37.34 -7.02
CA ILE A 156 22.06 -38.06 -6.22
C ILE A 156 22.45 -39.53 -6.05
N ARG A 157 22.89 -40.21 -7.12
CA ARG A 157 23.37 -41.59 -7.05
C ARG A 157 24.58 -41.75 -6.12
N LEU A 158 25.48 -40.76 -6.09
CA LEU A 158 26.69 -40.80 -5.26
C LEU A 158 26.43 -40.57 -3.76
N LEU A 159 25.23 -40.14 -3.35
CA LEU A 159 24.83 -40.11 -1.92
C LEU A 159 24.82 -41.52 -1.29
N SER A 160 24.66 -42.56 -2.10
CA SER A 160 24.73 -43.97 -1.69
C SER A 160 26.15 -44.56 -1.73
N SER A 161 27.19 -43.76 -2.01
CA SER A 161 28.59 -44.19 -1.96
C SER A 161 28.94 -44.79 -0.58
N PRO A 162 29.85 -45.78 -0.47
CA PRO A 162 30.39 -46.19 0.84
C PRO A 162 31.28 -45.10 1.47
N ASP A 163 31.79 -44.17 0.67
CA ASP A 163 32.81 -43.20 1.08
C ASP A 163 32.21 -41.88 1.66
N PRO A 164 32.63 -41.44 2.86
CA PRO A 164 32.10 -40.23 3.49
C PRO A 164 32.41 -38.92 2.74
N ASP A 165 33.59 -38.80 2.12
CA ASP A 165 33.99 -37.57 1.43
C ASP A 165 33.24 -37.43 0.10
N VAL A 166 33.04 -38.53 -0.63
CA VAL A 166 32.12 -38.59 -1.80
C VAL A 166 30.71 -38.18 -1.39
N LYS A 167 30.17 -38.71 -0.28
CA LYS A 167 28.84 -38.31 0.22
C LYS A 167 28.78 -36.82 0.52
N LYS A 168 29.72 -36.32 1.33
CA LYS A 168 29.82 -34.92 1.76
C LYS A 168 29.87 -33.99 0.56
N ASN A 169 30.75 -34.24 -0.40
CA ASN A 169 30.94 -33.37 -1.58
C ASN A 169 29.73 -33.44 -2.51
N SER A 170 29.09 -34.62 -2.64
CA SER A 170 27.86 -34.78 -3.43
C SER A 170 26.69 -33.99 -2.82
N VAL A 171 26.45 -34.11 -1.51
CA VAL A 171 25.36 -33.37 -0.84
C VAL A 171 25.62 -31.87 -0.78
N GLU A 172 26.88 -31.43 -0.64
CA GLU A 172 27.26 -30.02 -0.72
C GLU A 172 26.97 -29.44 -2.11
N CYS A 173 27.33 -30.17 -3.18
CA CYS A 173 27.02 -29.75 -4.54
C CYS A 173 25.49 -29.67 -4.78
N ILE A 174 24.73 -30.67 -4.32
CA ILE A 174 23.25 -30.66 -4.41
C ILE A 174 22.66 -29.47 -3.63
N TYR A 175 23.16 -29.18 -2.42
CA TYR A 175 22.74 -28.01 -1.64
C TYR A 175 23.03 -26.70 -2.38
N LEU A 176 24.23 -26.53 -2.94
CA LEU A 176 24.60 -25.33 -3.70
C LEU A 176 23.72 -25.15 -4.94
N LEU A 177 23.40 -26.23 -5.66
CA LEU A 177 22.44 -26.20 -6.77
C LEU A 177 21.03 -25.83 -6.29
N ALA A 178 20.54 -26.45 -5.21
CA ALA A 178 19.18 -26.22 -4.66
C ALA A 178 18.95 -24.80 -4.10
N GLN A 179 19.98 -23.96 -3.98
CA GLN A 179 19.78 -22.53 -3.73
C GLN A 179 19.08 -21.85 -4.92
N ASP A 180 19.31 -22.32 -6.15
CA ASP A 180 18.75 -21.76 -7.38
C ASP A 180 17.38 -22.38 -7.67
N PHE A 181 16.39 -21.55 -7.99
CA PHE A 181 14.98 -21.94 -8.12
C PHE A 181 14.75 -23.12 -9.07
N GLN A 182 15.37 -23.09 -10.26
CA GLN A 182 15.21 -24.15 -11.28
C GLN A 182 15.67 -25.53 -10.81
N SER A 183 16.69 -25.60 -9.94
CA SER A 183 17.22 -26.87 -9.45
C SER A 183 16.41 -27.46 -8.30
N ARG A 184 15.62 -26.66 -7.56
CA ARG A 184 14.86 -27.15 -6.39
C ARG A 184 13.83 -28.21 -6.77
N SER A 185 12.96 -27.91 -7.73
CA SER A 185 11.94 -28.85 -8.20
C SER A 185 12.58 -30.12 -8.75
N ALA A 186 13.66 -29.98 -9.54
CA ALA A 186 14.38 -31.09 -10.14
C ALA A 186 15.04 -32.04 -9.11
N VAL A 187 15.49 -31.55 -7.95
CA VAL A 187 15.98 -32.40 -6.85
C VAL A 187 14.87 -33.35 -6.36
N CYS A 188 13.62 -32.89 -6.34
CA CYS A 188 12.47 -33.67 -5.92
C CYS A 188 11.97 -34.60 -7.05
N GLU A 189 11.91 -34.10 -8.30
CA GLU A 189 11.58 -34.90 -9.49
C GLU A 189 12.55 -36.09 -9.70
N GLN A 190 13.83 -35.91 -9.39
CA GLN A 190 14.86 -36.96 -9.48
C GLN A 190 14.94 -37.84 -8.22
N ASN A 191 13.92 -37.81 -7.35
CA ASN A 191 13.78 -38.66 -6.17
C ASN A 191 14.98 -38.58 -5.19
N ALA A 192 15.52 -37.38 -4.96
CA ALA A 192 16.63 -37.18 -4.03
C ALA A 192 16.20 -37.24 -2.54
N ILE A 193 14.90 -37.12 -2.24
CA ILE A 193 14.40 -37.02 -0.86
C ILE A 193 14.77 -38.26 -0.01
N PRO A 194 14.54 -39.52 -0.44
CA PRO A 194 14.93 -40.68 0.37
C PRO A 194 16.46 -40.79 0.61
N PRO A 195 17.34 -40.64 -0.41
CA PRO A 195 18.79 -40.58 -0.17
C PRO A 195 19.20 -39.50 0.83
N LEU A 196 18.64 -38.29 0.73
CA LEU A 196 18.93 -37.20 1.68
C LEU A 196 18.45 -37.53 3.10
N LEU A 197 17.26 -38.11 3.27
CA LEU A 197 16.77 -38.56 4.59
C LEU A 197 17.65 -39.68 5.18
N GLU A 198 18.22 -40.57 4.36
CA GLU A 198 19.14 -41.61 4.85
C GLU A 198 20.46 -41.02 5.37
N LEU A 199 20.96 -39.93 4.75
CA LEU A 199 22.16 -39.22 5.22
C LEU A 199 22.02 -38.62 6.64
N LEU A 200 20.79 -38.43 7.13
CA LEU A 200 20.54 -37.98 8.51
C LEU A 200 20.98 -39.02 9.57
N LYS A 201 21.20 -40.28 9.15
CA LYS A 201 21.72 -41.36 10.01
C LYS A 201 23.24 -41.53 9.91
N SER A 202 23.94 -40.66 9.17
CA SER A 202 25.40 -40.74 9.02
C SER A 202 26.13 -40.48 10.34
N ASP A 203 27.23 -41.18 10.61
CA ASP A 203 28.09 -40.93 11.78
C ASP A 203 28.84 -39.57 11.73
N TYR A 204 28.74 -38.84 10.62
CA TYR A 204 29.45 -37.58 10.38
C TYR A 204 28.48 -36.37 10.45
N PRO A 205 28.56 -35.52 11.49
CA PRO A 205 27.64 -34.38 11.67
C PRO A 205 27.60 -33.41 10.49
N VAL A 206 28.73 -33.22 9.78
CA VAL A 206 28.80 -32.37 8.57
C VAL A 206 27.88 -32.89 7.45
N ILE A 207 27.78 -34.22 7.29
CA ILE A 207 26.90 -34.84 6.27
C ILE A 207 25.43 -34.68 6.68
N GLN A 208 25.12 -34.90 7.96
CA GLN A 208 23.77 -34.67 8.52
C GLN A 208 23.32 -33.22 8.28
N GLN A 209 24.17 -32.23 8.62
CA GLN A 209 23.85 -30.81 8.47
C GLN A 209 23.70 -30.40 6.99
N LEU A 210 24.60 -30.85 6.10
CA LEU A 210 24.48 -30.55 4.67
C LEU A 210 23.21 -31.16 4.06
N SER A 211 22.81 -32.36 4.49
CA SER A 211 21.54 -32.95 4.07
C SER A 211 20.34 -32.12 4.53
N LEU A 212 20.30 -31.69 5.80
CA LEU A 212 19.25 -30.79 6.29
C LEU A 212 19.24 -29.43 5.56
N LYS A 213 20.40 -28.89 5.16
CA LYS A 213 20.47 -27.66 4.35
C LYS A 213 19.92 -27.86 2.93
N ALA A 214 20.19 -29.01 2.30
CA ALA A 214 19.59 -29.38 1.01
C ALA A 214 18.07 -29.54 1.14
N LEU A 215 17.59 -30.34 2.10
CA LEU A 215 16.17 -30.57 2.40
C LEU A 215 15.44 -29.25 2.75
N GLY A 216 16.07 -28.38 3.54
CA GLY A 216 15.56 -27.05 3.87
C GLY A 216 15.40 -26.16 2.64
N SER A 217 16.36 -26.19 1.71
CA SER A 217 16.32 -25.39 0.47
C SER A 217 15.19 -25.83 -0.46
N VAL A 218 14.94 -27.13 -0.58
CA VAL A 218 13.87 -27.67 -1.45
C VAL A 218 12.48 -27.63 -0.81
N SER A 219 12.36 -27.68 0.53
CA SER A 219 11.08 -27.61 1.25
C SER A 219 10.26 -26.32 1.04
N CYS A 220 10.87 -25.29 0.43
CA CYS A 220 10.19 -24.08 -0.03
C CYS A 220 9.17 -24.35 -1.16
N GLU A 221 9.39 -25.38 -1.98
CA GLU A 221 8.54 -25.72 -3.12
C GLU A 221 7.45 -26.74 -2.73
N ALA A 222 6.26 -26.65 -3.34
CA ALA A 222 5.09 -27.41 -2.90
C ALA A 222 5.20 -28.92 -3.19
N GLU A 223 5.73 -29.28 -4.35
CA GLU A 223 5.98 -30.65 -4.81
C GLU A 223 6.98 -31.36 -3.87
N CYS A 224 8.00 -30.63 -3.43
CA CYS A 224 9.00 -31.11 -2.49
C CYS A 224 8.44 -31.36 -1.09
N ARG A 225 7.50 -30.52 -0.61
CA ARG A 225 6.79 -30.77 0.66
C ARG A 225 5.94 -32.04 0.59
N GLN A 226 5.27 -32.28 -0.53
CA GLN A 226 4.51 -33.50 -0.75
C GLN A 226 5.42 -34.74 -0.76
N ALA A 227 6.58 -34.69 -1.43
CA ALA A 227 7.57 -35.78 -1.39
C ALA A 227 8.17 -36.02 0.02
N LEU A 228 8.45 -34.95 0.78
CA LEU A 228 8.89 -35.06 2.19
C LEU A 228 7.85 -35.77 3.06
N LYS A 229 6.57 -35.49 2.85
CA LYS A 229 5.43 -36.12 3.54
C LYS A 229 5.28 -37.60 3.16
N GLU A 230 5.35 -37.93 1.87
CA GLU A 230 5.29 -39.32 1.37
C GLU A 230 6.41 -40.20 1.93
N HIS A 231 7.60 -39.63 2.14
CA HIS A 231 8.76 -40.31 2.73
C HIS A 231 8.89 -40.17 4.26
N GLN A 232 7.83 -39.76 4.96
CA GLN A 232 7.79 -39.69 6.43
C GLN A 232 8.94 -38.85 7.02
N ALA A 233 9.30 -37.74 6.35
CA ALA A 233 10.37 -36.85 6.80
C ALA A 233 10.09 -36.27 8.19
N LEU A 234 8.82 -35.99 8.52
CA LEU A 234 8.43 -35.42 9.82
C LEU A 234 8.90 -36.28 11.00
N ASP A 235 8.78 -37.61 10.91
CA ASP A 235 9.21 -38.53 11.98
C ASP A 235 10.73 -38.51 12.18
N HIS A 236 11.49 -38.32 11.10
CA HIS A 236 12.95 -38.18 11.16
C HIS A 236 13.35 -36.84 11.81
N LEU A 237 12.69 -35.75 11.42
CA LEU A 237 12.94 -34.41 11.95
C LEU A 237 12.53 -34.30 13.43
N LEU A 238 11.40 -34.87 13.83
CA LEU A 238 10.96 -34.90 15.23
C LEU A 238 11.95 -35.65 16.13
N LYS A 239 12.51 -36.79 15.67
CA LYS A 239 13.57 -37.54 16.36
C LYS A 239 14.86 -36.72 16.52
N ILE A 240 15.29 -35.99 15.48
CA ILE A 240 16.44 -35.07 15.59
C ILE A 240 16.18 -34.03 16.70
N LEU A 241 14.97 -33.50 16.78
CA LEU A 241 14.57 -32.58 17.86
C LEU A 241 14.42 -33.27 19.25
N GLU A 242 14.35 -34.60 19.35
CA GLU A 242 14.35 -35.33 20.64
C GLU A 242 15.77 -35.54 21.17
N ALA A 243 16.72 -35.76 20.26
CA ALA A 243 18.13 -35.89 20.59
C ALA A 243 18.72 -34.54 21.02
N LYS A 244 19.01 -34.41 22.32
CA LYS A 244 19.73 -33.24 22.89
C LYS A 244 21.14 -33.09 22.33
N GLU A 245 21.74 -34.20 21.90
CA GLU A 245 23.08 -34.29 21.31
C GLU A 245 23.12 -33.77 19.86
N LEU A 246 21.96 -33.56 19.22
CA LEU A 246 21.83 -33.03 17.86
C LEU A 246 21.35 -31.57 17.85
N ASN A 247 21.62 -30.81 18.92
CA ASN A 247 21.24 -29.40 19.07
C ASN A 247 21.69 -28.53 17.89
N ASP A 248 22.87 -28.81 17.32
CA ASP A 248 23.43 -28.09 16.17
C ASP A 248 22.62 -28.30 14.87
N LEU A 249 21.76 -29.34 14.82
CA LEU A 249 20.86 -29.64 13.71
C LEU A 249 19.43 -29.10 13.92
N HIS A 250 19.09 -28.63 15.14
CA HIS A 250 17.73 -28.21 15.47
C HIS A 250 17.27 -27.00 14.65
N VAL A 251 18.20 -26.15 14.22
CA VAL A 251 17.91 -24.98 13.38
C VAL A 251 17.34 -25.40 12.03
N GLU A 252 18.05 -26.22 11.27
CA GLU A 252 17.62 -26.68 9.95
C GLU A 252 16.44 -27.66 10.06
N ALA A 253 16.39 -28.51 11.08
CA ALA A 253 15.26 -29.42 11.31
C ALA A 253 13.94 -28.65 11.56
N LEU A 254 13.96 -27.60 12.40
CA LEU A 254 12.80 -26.74 12.60
C LEU A 254 12.45 -25.90 11.37
N LEU A 255 13.43 -25.54 10.52
CA LEU A 255 13.15 -24.84 9.26
C LEU A 255 12.33 -25.72 8.31
N ILE A 256 12.73 -26.98 8.12
CA ILE A 256 12.01 -27.93 7.27
C ILE A 256 10.60 -28.17 7.83
N ILE A 257 10.46 -28.38 9.15
CA ILE A 257 9.14 -28.52 9.78
C ILE A 257 8.28 -27.27 9.55
N ALA A 258 8.83 -26.07 9.77
CA ALA A 258 8.10 -24.82 9.57
C ALA A 258 7.58 -24.65 8.13
N ASN A 259 8.39 -25.03 7.14
CA ASN A 259 8.01 -24.99 5.73
C ASN A 259 6.94 -26.04 5.41
N CYS A 260 7.04 -27.26 5.95
CA CYS A 260 6.05 -28.32 5.73
C CYS A 260 4.67 -28.06 6.37
N LEU A 261 4.55 -27.13 7.33
CA LEU A 261 3.29 -26.78 8.01
C LEU A 261 2.33 -25.90 7.18
N GLU A 262 2.57 -25.74 5.88
CA GLU A 262 1.57 -25.29 4.91
C GLU A 262 0.60 -26.40 4.49
N ASP A 263 0.99 -27.68 4.67
CA ASP A 263 0.17 -28.85 4.34
C ASP A 263 -0.73 -29.28 5.52
N VAL A 264 -2.03 -29.44 5.26
CA VAL A 264 -3.05 -29.69 6.30
C VAL A 264 -2.85 -31.04 7.00
N ASP A 265 -2.47 -32.09 6.26
CA ASP A 265 -2.26 -33.42 6.83
C ASP A 265 -0.99 -33.46 7.68
N THR A 266 0.06 -32.73 7.27
CA THR A 266 1.29 -32.56 8.04
C THR A 266 1.03 -31.84 9.36
N VAL A 267 0.17 -30.81 9.34
CA VAL A 267 -0.32 -30.15 10.56
C VAL A 267 -1.06 -31.15 11.46
N GLN A 268 -1.89 -32.04 10.90
CA GLN A 268 -2.61 -33.06 11.68
C GLN A 268 -1.68 -34.13 12.26
N LEU A 269 -0.67 -34.56 11.52
CA LEU A 269 0.36 -35.50 12.02
C LEU A 269 1.20 -34.86 13.15
N LEU A 270 1.48 -33.56 13.06
CA LEU A 270 2.16 -32.80 14.11
C LEU A 270 1.31 -32.64 15.38
N GLN A 271 -0.02 -32.54 15.26
CA GLN A 271 -0.94 -32.60 16.41
C GLN A 271 -0.85 -33.97 17.12
N GLN A 272 -0.96 -35.06 16.35
CA GLN A 272 -0.99 -36.43 16.89
C GLN A 272 0.32 -36.85 17.56
N SER A 273 1.47 -36.40 17.04
CA SER A 273 2.80 -36.64 17.61
C SER A 273 3.15 -35.73 18.81
N GLY A 274 2.28 -34.78 19.18
CA GLY A 274 2.56 -33.80 20.24
C GLY A 274 3.60 -32.74 19.86
N GLY A 275 4.04 -32.70 18.59
CA GLY A 275 5.10 -31.82 18.12
C GLY A 275 4.80 -30.32 18.28
N LEU A 276 3.53 -29.91 18.26
CA LEU A 276 3.12 -28.53 18.53
C LEU A 276 3.57 -28.04 19.92
N LYS A 277 3.44 -28.87 20.96
CA LYS A 277 3.91 -28.52 22.31
C LYS A 277 5.41 -28.27 22.32
N LYS A 278 6.14 -29.13 21.62
CA LYS A 278 7.60 -29.11 21.55
C LYS A 278 8.14 -27.90 20.79
N ILE A 279 7.48 -27.52 19.70
CA ILE A 279 7.78 -26.28 18.97
C ILE A 279 7.60 -25.07 19.88
N LEU A 280 6.53 -25.02 20.68
CA LEU A 280 6.36 -23.97 21.68
C LEU A 280 7.48 -23.99 22.74
N THR A 281 7.87 -25.16 23.25
CA THR A 281 9.03 -25.30 24.16
C THR A 281 10.32 -24.76 23.54
N PHE A 282 10.58 -24.98 22.24
CA PHE A 282 11.75 -24.41 21.55
C PHE A 282 11.69 -22.88 21.41
N ALA A 283 10.51 -22.32 21.17
CA ALA A 283 10.31 -20.87 21.16
C ALA A 283 10.57 -20.25 22.54
N GLU A 284 10.11 -20.90 23.62
CA GLU A 284 10.25 -20.41 25.00
C GLU A 284 11.66 -20.58 25.58
N THR A 285 12.29 -21.75 25.40
CA THR A 285 13.46 -22.16 26.22
C THR A 285 14.79 -22.21 25.47
N SER A 286 14.81 -22.10 24.14
CA SER A 286 16.05 -22.21 23.38
C SER A 286 16.94 -20.97 23.54
N PRO A 287 18.25 -21.13 23.84
CA PRO A 287 19.19 -20.02 23.85
C PRO A 287 19.63 -19.59 22.45
N LEU A 288 19.26 -20.34 21.39
CA LEU A 288 19.68 -20.07 20.02
C LEU A 288 18.59 -19.25 19.26
N PRO A 289 18.87 -18.01 18.82
CA PRO A 289 17.89 -17.18 18.13
C PRO A 289 17.34 -17.81 16.84
N ASP A 290 18.15 -18.53 16.07
CA ASP A 290 17.69 -19.21 14.86
C ASP A 290 16.68 -20.35 15.14
N VAL A 291 16.82 -21.03 16.29
CA VAL A 291 15.86 -22.03 16.78
C VAL A 291 14.56 -21.34 17.19
N GLN A 292 14.63 -20.26 17.99
CA GLN A 292 13.46 -19.49 18.39
C GLN A 292 12.70 -18.92 17.18
N ARG A 293 13.42 -18.37 16.19
CA ARG A 293 12.85 -17.89 14.93
C ARG A 293 12.11 -18.99 14.19
N ASN A 294 12.75 -20.15 13.97
CA ASN A 294 12.16 -21.22 13.17
C ASN A 294 10.99 -21.87 13.92
N ALA A 295 11.05 -21.97 15.25
CA ALA A 295 9.92 -22.36 16.09
C ALA A 295 8.75 -21.38 15.99
N ALA A 296 8.98 -20.08 16.11
CA ALA A 296 7.93 -19.06 15.95
C ALA A 296 7.32 -19.05 14.54
N LYS A 297 8.11 -19.28 13.48
CA LYS A 297 7.59 -19.51 12.12
C LYS A 297 6.68 -20.73 12.04
N ALA A 298 7.05 -21.84 12.67
CA ALA A 298 6.24 -23.05 12.73
C ALA A 298 4.92 -22.83 13.51
N ILE A 299 4.94 -22.04 14.60
CA ILE A 299 3.73 -21.58 15.30
C ILE A 299 2.86 -20.77 14.34
N ALA A 300 3.40 -19.76 13.64
CA ALA A 300 2.65 -18.92 12.71
C ALA A 300 1.93 -19.73 11.61
N LYS A 301 2.64 -20.68 10.98
CA LYS A 301 2.09 -21.54 9.92
C LYS A 301 1.01 -22.48 10.46
N SER A 302 1.28 -23.21 11.54
CA SER A 302 0.29 -24.12 12.13
C SER A 302 -0.91 -23.40 12.74
N ALA A 303 -0.76 -22.16 13.21
CA ALA A 303 -1.84 -21.32 13.75
C ALA A 303 -2.87 -20.86 12.72
N HIS A 304 -2.70 -21.10 11.41
CA HIS A 304 -3.79 -20.89 10.46
C HIS A 304 -5.00 -21.80 10.74
N ASN A 305 -4.78 -22.98 11.32
CA ASN A 305 -5.84 -23.86 11.83
C ASN A 305 -6.40 -23.35 13.18
N ALA A 306 -7.73 -23.34 13.34
CA ALA A 306 -8.40 -22.84 14.54
C ALA A 306 -8.14 -23.68 15.81
N GLU A 307 -8.10 -25.00 15.71
CA GLU A 307 -7.81 -25.89 16.83
C GLU A 307 -6.36 -25.71 17.31
N ASN A 308 -5.42 -25.41 16.41
CA ASN A 308 -4.04 -25.09 16.79
C ASN A 308 -3.94 -23.76 17.54
N ARG A 309 -4.68 -22.72 17.13
CA ARG A 309 -4.73 -21.46 17.90
C ARG A 309 -5.26 -21.70 19.31
N LYS A 310 -6.31 -22.51 19.44
CA LYS A 310 -6.86 -22.91 20.74
C LYS A 310 -5.83 -23.69 21.57
N PHE A 311 -5.16 -24.68 20.98
CA PHE A 311 -4.09 -25.44 21.64
C PHE A 311 -2.95 -24.52 22.13
N PHE A 312 -2.41 -23.65 21.26
CA PHE A 312 -1.34 -22.73 21.63
C PHE A 312 -1.76 -21.75 22.72
N HIS A 313 -3.01 -21.25 22.67
CA HIS A 313 -3.61 -20.45 23.73
C HIS A 313 -3.69 -21.20 25.06
N GLU A 314 -4.16 -22.45 25.05
CA GLU A 314 -4.21 -23.32 26.24
C GLU A 314 -2.82 -23.67 26.80
N GLN A 315 -1.76 -23.59 25.99
CA GLN A 315 -0.36 -23.69 26.43
C GLN A 315 0.29 -22.33 26.75
N GLY A 316 -0.43 -21.20 26.67
CA GLY A 316 0.06 -19.87 27.04
C GLY A 316 1.01 -19.20 26.04
N ALA A 317 0.94 -19.60 24.76
CA ALA A 317 1.86 -19.15 23.72
C ALA A 317 1.90 -17.62 23.51
N GLU A 318 0.82 -16.90 23.82
CA GLU A 318 0.79 -15.43 23.73
C GLU A 318 1.89 -14.78 24.57
N LYS A 319 2.18 -15.33 25.76
CA LYS A 319 3.26 -14.82 26.60
C LYS A 319 4.61 -15.03 25.91
N THR A 320 4.90 -16.25 25.47
CA THR A 320 6.14 -16.60 24.76
C THR A 320 6.35 -15.72 23.53
N LEU A 321 5.31 -15.49 22.73
CA LEU A 321 5.39 -14.66 21.53
C LEU A 321 5.65 -13.18 21.85
N VAL A 322 5.10 -12.66 22.96
CA VAL A 322 5.40 -11.31 23.45
C VAL A 322 6.83 -11.21 23.99
N ASP A 323 7.30 -12.21 24.77
CA ASP A 323 8.66 -12.25 25.31
C ASP A 323 9.70 -12.26 24.16
N LEU A 324 9.42 -12.94 23.04
CA LEU A 324 10.28 -12.97 21.83
C LEU A 324 10.40 -11.62 21.11
N LEU A 325 9.46 -10.67 21.30
CA LEU A 325 9.59 -9.31 20.74
C LEU A 325 10.77 -8.54 21.35
N GLY A 326 11.16 -8.89 22.58
CA GLY A 326 12.31 -8.34 23.28
C GLY A 326 13.68 -8.89 22.84
N SER A 327 13.73 -9.83 21.90
CA SER A 327 15.00 -10.40 21.39
C SER A 327 15.87 -9.35 20.69
N ASP A 328 17.20 -9.48 20.72
CA ASP A 328 18.08 -8.65 19.88
C ASP A 328 18.03 -9.06 18.39
N ASN A 329 17.55 -10.26 18.08
CA ASN A 329 17.53 -10.79 16.71
C ASN A 329 16.27 -10.34 15.95
N ASN A 330 16.44 -9.55 14.88
CA ASN A 330 15.33 -9.08 14.06
C ASN A 330 14.53 -10.21 13.39
N GLY A 331 15.18 -11.32 13.01
CA GLY A 331 14.48 -12.49 12.46
C GLY A 331 13.55 -13.16 13.48
N VAL A 332 13.94 -13.20 14.77
CA VAL A 332 13.07 -13.66 15.87
C VAL A 332 11.86 -12.75 16.02
N LYS A 333 12.06 -11.43 16.04
CA LYS A 333 10.98 -10.44 16.09
C LYS A 333 9.98 -10.61 14.94
N VAL A 334 10.47 -10.69 13.70
CA VAL A 334 9.62 -10.91 12.51
C VAL A 334 8.79 -12.19 12.64
N ALA A 335 9.41 -13.30 13.04
CA ALA A 335 8.70 -14.57 13.21
C ALA A 335 7.66 -14.54 14.35
N ALA A 336 7.97 -13.87 15.46
CA ALA A 336 7.03 -13.68 16.57
C ALA A 336 5.85 -12.79 16.16
N LEU A 337 6.09 -11.68 15.47
CA LEU A 337 5.05 -10.78 14.94
C LEU A 337 4.15 -11.49 13.92
N GLN A 338 4.73 -12.31 13.03
CA GLN A 338 3.97 -13.17 12.13
C GLN A 338 3.07 -14.15 12.91
N ALA A 339 3.57 -14.81 13.95
CA ALA A 339 2.76 -15.70 14.79
C ALA A 339 1.64 -14.95 15.53
N ILE A 340 1.92 -13.77 16.10
CA ILE A 340 0.92 -12.90 16.75
C ILE A 340 -0.20 -12.52 15.77
N SER A 341 0.16 -12.14 14.54
CA SER A 341 -0.78 -11.72 13.49
C SER A 341 -1.77 -12.80 13.05
N VAL A 342 -1.46 -14.08 13.30
CA VAL A 342 -2.33 -15.24 13.01
C VAL A 342 -3.04 -15.70 14.28
N MET A 343 -2.33 -15.76 15.42
CA MET A 343 -2.91 -16.12 16.73
C MET A 343 -4.06 -15.19 17.15
N CYS A 344 -3.97 -13.89 16.81
CA CYS A 344 -5.04 -12.92 17.10
C CYS A 344 -6.35 -13.15 16.31
N ALA A 345 -6.45 -14.17 15.45
CA ALA A 345 -7.74 -14.65 14.95
C ALA A 345 -8.57 -15.35 16.05
N ASN A 346 -7.96 -15.72 17.19
CA ASN A 346 -8.66 -16.04 18.44
C ASN A 346 -8.93 -14.75 19.23
N VAL A 347 -10.19 -14.52 19.63
CA VAL A 347 -10.61 -13.34 20.41
C VAL A 347 -9.94 -13.30 21.79
N VAL A 348 -9.78 -14.44 22.46
CA VAL A 348 -9.13 -14.47 23.79
C VAL A 348 -7.65 -14.10 23.69
N SER A 349 -6.98 -14.55 22.64
CA SER A 349 -5.58 -14.17 22.35
C SER A 349 -5.46 -12.67 22.07
N LYS A 350 -6.44 -12.04 21.41
CA LYS A 350 -6.47 -10.56 21.23
C LYS A 350 -6.47 -9.82 22.55
N ASP A 351 -7.30 -10.23 23.52
CA ASP A 351 -7.39 -9.60 24.85
C ASP A 351 -6.14 -9.85 25.72
N ILE A 352 -5.37 -10.91 25.45
CA ILE A 352 -4.07 -11.15 26.11
C ILE A 352 -2.98 -10.27 25.49
N PHE A 353 -2.90 -10.21 24.15
CA PHE A 353 -1.95 -9.33 23.45
C PHE A 353 -2.21 -7.85 23.72
N ASN A 354 -3.45 -7.45 24.03
CA ASN A 354 -3.80 -6.10 24.49
C ASN A 354 -2.89 -5.63 25.64
N LYS A 355 -2.80 -6.43 26.70
CA LYS A 355 -2.25 -6.03 28.00
C LYS A 355 -0.75 -5.76 27.97
N ASN A 356 0.01 -6.59 27.24
CA ASN A 356 1.48 -6.59 27.28
C ASN A 356 2.15 -6.56 25.90
N GLY A 357 1.39 -6.79 24.82
CA GLY A 357 1.91 -6.94 23.46
C GLY A 357 1.85 -5.65 22.64
N ILE A 358 0.69 -4.97 22.59
CA ILE A 358 0.46 -3.81 21.72
C ILE A 358 1.51 -2.71 21.94
N PHE A 359 1.78 -2.34 23.20
CA PHE A 359 2.82 -1.36 23.55
C PHE A 359 4.21 -1.73 22.99
N GLN A 360 4.62 -3.00 23.08
CA GLN A 360 5.89 -3.45 22.53
C GLN A 360 5.92 -3.38 21.00
N ILE A 361 4.82 -3.76 20.35
CA ILE A 361 4.71 -3.72 18.88
C ILE A 361 4.76 -2.28 18.37
N ILE A 362 4.14 -1.31 19.08
CA ILE A 362 4.26 0.12 18.77
C ILE A 362 5.72 0.60 18.88
N HIS A 363 6.45 0.23 19.94
CA HIS A 363 7.87 0.58 20.07
C HIS A 363 8.76 -0.06 18.97
N LEU A 364 8.33 -1.17 18.35
CA LEU A 364 9.01 -1.77 17.19
C LEU A 364 8.75 -1.04 15.86
N LEU A 365 7.69 -0.22 15.75
CA LEU A 365 7.46 0.63 14.57
C LEU A 365 8.55 1.70 14.40
N ASN A 366 9.15 2.14 15.51
CA ASN A 366 10.15 3.21 15.56
C ASN A 366 11.61 2.68 15.50
N LYS A 367 11.87 1.56 14.82
CA LYS A 367 13.20 0.92 14.72
C LYS A 367 13.66 0.79 13.27
N ASP A 368 14.97 0.92 13.04
CA ASP A 368 15.63 0.99 11.73
C ASP A 368 15.63 -0.32 10.90
N ASN A 369 14.66 -1.22 11.09
CA ASN A 369 14.57 -2.48 10.35
C ASN A 369 13.20 -2.62 9.67
N ALA A 370 13.17 -2.43 8.35
CA ALA A 370 11.96 -2.45 7.54
C ALA A 370 11.16 -3.76 7.65
N GLU A 371 11.80 -4.92 7.75
CA GLU A 371 11.10 -6.21 7.90
C GLU A 371 10.36 -6.30 9.25
N VAL A 372 11.00 -5.84 10.33
CA VAL A 372 10.37 -5.76 11.66
C VAL A 372 9.23 -4.74 11.65
N GLN A 373 9.40 -3.57 11.05
CA GLN A 373 8.36 -2.54 10.93
C GLN A 373 7.14 -3.06 10.15
N GLU A 374 7.35 -3.73 9.00
CA GLU A 374 6.29 -4.31 8.19
C GLU A 374 5.53 -5.41 8.94
N ALA A 375 6.26 -6.33 9.59
CA ALA A 375 5.65 -7.38 10.41
C ALA A 375 4.88 -6.80 11.62
N ALA A 376 5.38 -5.71 12.22
CA ALA A 376 4.77 -5.05 13.37
C ALA A 376 3.45 -4.37 12.99
N VAL A 377 3.43 -3.58 11.92
CA VAL A 377 2.20 -2.92 11.46
C VAL A 377 1.17 -3.94 10.92
N PHE A 378 1.62 -5.04 10.32
CA PHE A 378 0.73 -6.14 9.93
C PHE A 378 0.09 -6.83 11.15
N ALA A 379 0.87 -7.10 12.21
CA ALA A 379 0.34 -7.62 13.47
C ALA A 379 -0.69 -6.66 14.10
N LEU A 380 -0.41 -5.35 14.14
CA LEU A 380 -1.35 -4.35 14.65
C LEU A 380 -2.63 -4.25 13.81
N ALA A 381 -2.55 -4.37 12.49
CA ALA A 381 -3.73 -4.39 11.62
C ALA A 381 -4.66 -5.55 11.98
N ASN A 382 -4.12 -6.76 12.19
CA ASN A 382 -4.91 -7.94 12.55
C ASN A 382 -5.42 -7.88 14.01
N LEU A 383 -4.61 -7.36 14.95
CA LEU A 383 -4.96 -7.17 16.36
C LEU A 383 -6.10 -6.16 16.55
N SER A 384 -6.08 -5.04 15.83
CA SER A 384 -7.12 -3.98 15.89
C SER A 384 -8.40 -4.34 15.14
N THR A 385 -8.34 -5.24 14.14
CA THR A 385 -9.51 -5.61 13.33
C THR A 385 -10.65 -6.15 14.18
N GLY A 386 -11.78 -5.43 14.23
CA GLY A 386 -12.97 -5.81 14.99
C GLY A 386 -12.78 -5.86 16.51
N CYS A 387 -11.74 -5.22 17.05
CA CYS A 387 -11.44 -5.23 18.49
C CYS A 387 -11.25 -3.79 19.01
N PRO A 388 -12.32 -3.16 19.54
CA PRO A 388 -12.29 -1.80 20.06
C PRO A 388 -11.14 -1.54 21.05
N ASN A 389 -11.03 -2.40 22.06
CA ASN A 389 -10.01 -2.33 23.12
C ASN A 389 -8.57 -2.30 22.56
N ASN A 390 -8.29 -3.07 21.50
CA ASN A 390 -6.96 -3.10 20.88
C ASN A 390 -6.65 -1.82 20.10
N ALA A 391 -7.65 -1.24 19.43
CA ALA A 391 -7.47 0.05 18.77
C ALA A 391 -7.38 1.22 19.78
N SER A 392 -8.05 1.15 20.94
CA SER A 392 -7.83 2.09 22.05
C SER A 392 -6.41 1.97 22.62
N ALA A 393 -5.93 0.75 22.86
CA ALA A 393 -4.58 0.50 23.35
C ALA A 393 -3.46 0.98 22.39
N VAL A 394 -3.75 1.12 21.09
CA VAL A 394 -2.82 1.78 20.14
C VAL A 394 -2.73 3.29 20.40
N VAL A 395 -3.82 3.94 20.80
CA VAL A 395 -3.82 5.36 21.22
C VAL A 395 -3.13 5.52 22.57
N GLU A 396 -3.46 4.67 23.54
CA GLU A 396 -2.87 4.68 24.90
C GLU A 396 -1.36 4.40 24.92
N ALA A 397 -0.82 3.80 23.86
CA ALA A 397 0.61 3.56 23.65
C ALA A 397 1.30 4.63 22.77
N ASP A 398 0.68 5.80 22.60
CA ASP A 398 1.16 6.92 21.75
C ASP A 398 1.45 6.51 20.29
N GLY A 399 0.70 5.53 19.77
CA GLY A 399 0.97 4.89 18.49
C GLY A 399 0.62 5.70 17.25
N ILE A 400 -0.15 6.80 17.39
CA ILE A 400 -0.66 7.55 16.24
C ILE A 400 0.47 8.22 15.46
N ASP A 401 1.42 8.88 16.13
CA ASP A 401 2.57 9.53 15.47
C ASP A 401 3.46 8.52 14.72
N ALA A 402 3.67 7.33 15.29
CA ALA A 402 4.39 6.25 14.63
C ALA A 402 3.67 5.85 13.33
N LEU A 403 2.35 5.64 13.35
CA LEU A 403 1.55 5.34 12.17
C LEU A 403 1.57 6.50 11.14
N VAL A 404 1.47 7.75 11.58
CA VAL A 404 1.56 8.94 10.70
C VAL A 404 2.93 9.04 10.02
N SER A 405 4.01 8.62 10.69
CA SER A 405 5.34 8.55 10.08
C SER A 405 5.42 7.48 8.98
N LEU A 406 4.82 6.30 9.20
CA LEU A 406 4.82 5.17 8.24
C LEU A 406 3.98 5.44 6.99
N LEU A 407 3.02 6.39 7.01
CA LEU A 407 2.33 6.86 5.80
C LEU A 407 3.26 7.51 4.77
N LYS A 408 4.47 7.91 5.18
CA LYS A 408 5.52 8.54 4.34
C LYS A 408 6.60 7.56 3.89
N ASP A 409 6.46 6.27 4.20
CA ASP A 409 7.40 5.22 3.81
C ASP A 409 7.37 4.93 2.29
N LYS A 410 8.19 3.98 1.82
CA LYS A 410 8.21 3.49 0.43
C LYS A 410 7.60 2.08 0.29
N GLY A 411 7.50 1.31 1.37
CA GLY A 411 6.93 -0.02 1.38
C GLY A 411 5.40 -0.01 1.21
N GLU A 412 4.91 -0.50 0.08
CA GLU A 412 3.47 -0.54 -0.21
C GLU A 412 2.68 -1.33 0.86
N GLY A 413 3.25 -2.44 1.34
CA GLY A 413 2.68 -3.26 2.42
C GLY A 413 2.62 -2.50 3.75
N VAL A 414 3.69 -1.80 4.12
CA VAL A 414 3.77 -0.95 5.32
C VAL A 414 2.66 0.11 5.30
N ILE A 415 2.54 0.87 4.22
CA ILE A 415 1.53 1.93 4.09
C ILE A 415 0.11 1.34 4.08
N ALA A 416 -0.13 0.26 3.34
CA ALA A 416 -1.46 -0.36 3.25
C ALA A 416 -1.93 -0.96 4.59
N ASN A 417 -1.01 -1.52 5.38
CA ASN A 417 -1.28 -2.00 6.72
C ASN A 417 -1.47 -0.84 7.71
N THR A 418 -0.66 0.22 7.61
CA THR A 418 -0.82 1.47 8.38
C THR A 418 -2.22 2.07 8.19
N CYS A 419 -2.64 2.25 6.94
CA CYS A 419 -4.00 2.68 6.60
C CYS A 419 -5.07 1.72 7.16
N THR A 420 -4.79 0.41 7.25
CA THR A 420 -5.73 -0.58 7.84
C THR A 420 -5.86 -0.42 9.35
N VAL A 421 -4.77 -0.16 10.09
CA VAL A 421 -4.82 0.19 11.52
C VAL A 421 -5.64 1.46 11.71
N LEU A 422 -5.36 2.51 10.93
CA LEU A 422 -6.08 3.79 10.99
C LEU A 422 -7.57 3.65 10.67
N ILE A 423 -7.96 2.79 9.71
CA ILE A 423 -9.38 2.45 9.44
C ILE A 423 -10.00 1.81 10.67
N ASN A 424 -9.36 0.78 11.25
CA ASN A 424 -9.90 0.08 12.42
C ASN A 424 -10.11 1.03 13.61
N MET A 425 -9.19 1.98 13.83
CA MET A 425 -9.33 3.03 14.83
C MET A 425 -10.46 4.00 14.48
N ALA A 426 -10.52 4.49 13.23
CA ALA A 426 -11.53 5.44 12.76
C ALA A 426 -12.98 4.88 12.73
N THR A 427 -13.17 3.55 12.73
CA THR A 427 -14.51 2.98 12.93
C THR A 427 -15.11 3.33 14.31
N GLN A 428 -14.27 3.66 15.30
CA GLN A 428 -14.69 4.08 16.63
C GLN A 428 -14.76 5.60 16.73
N GLU A 429 -15.96 6.13 16.93
CA GLU A 429 -16.22 7.57 17.09
C GLU A 429 -15.36 8.21 18.18
N SER A 430 -15.17 7.53 19.32
CA SER A 430 -14.34 7.99 20.43
C SER A 430 -12.85 8.17 20.11
N LEU A 431 -12.33 7.53 19.05
CA LEU A 431 -10.91 7.62 18.67
C LEU A 431 -10.67 8.61 17.52
N ARG A 432 -11.71 9.08 16.81
CA ARG A 432 -11.53 9.96 15.64
C ARG A 432 -10.92 11.31 16.00
N LEU A 433 -11.38 11.92 17.10
CA LEU A 433 -10.80 13.17 17.63
C LEU A 433 -9.30 13.04 17.93
N ALA A 434 -8.87 11.88 18.43
CA ALA A 434 -7.45 11.61 18.64
C ALA A 434 -6.70 11.55 17.30
N LEU A 435 -7.22 10.82 16.31
CA LEU A 435 -6.62 10.74 14.96
C LEU A 435 -6.56 12.10 14.25
N GLU A 436 -7.60 12.92 14.37
CA GLU A 436 -7.64 14.29 13.84
C GLU A 436 -6.56 15.17 14.48
N SER A 437 -6.43 15.15 15.81
CA SER A 437 -5.45 15.98 16.53
C SER A 437 -3.97 15.71 16.17
N HIS A 438 -3.68 14.57 15.54
CA HIS A 438 -2.34 14.21 15.03
C HIS A 438 -2.19 14.45 13.51
N GLY A 439 -3.15 15.10 12.85
CA GLY A 439 -3.06 15.50 11.43
C GLY A 439 -3.11 14.35 10.43
N VAL A 440 -3.85 13.28 10.75
CA VAL A 440 -3.92 12.07 9.91
C VAL A 440 -4.49 12.36 8.52
N MET A 441 -5.47 13.26 8.38
CA MET A 441 -6.01 13.60 7.05
C MET A 441 -4.98 14.34 6.19
N THR A 442 -4.22 15.26 6.79
CA THR A 442 -3.12 15.97 6.12
C THR A 442 -2.04 15.00 5.64
N ALA A 443 -1.67 14.01 6.46
CA ALA A 443 -0.70 12.98 6.08
C ALA A 443 -1.17 12.13 4.88
N LEU A 444 -2.46 11.78 4.84
CA LEU A 444 -3.05 10.95 3.77
C LEU A 444 -3.05 11.63 2.38
N VAL A 445 -2.96 12.96 2.28
CA VAL A 445 -2.92 13.66 0.99
C VAL A 445 -1.71 13.26 0.13
N ALA A 446 -0.56 12.99 0.77
CA ALA A 446 0.61 12.45 0.07
C ALA A 446 0.36 10.99 -0.38
N THR A 447 -0.27 10.19 0.48
CA THR A 447 -0.58 8.77 0.21
C THR A 447 -1.54 8.60 -0.97
N LEU A 448 -2.47 9.54 -1.18
CA LEU A 448 -3.39 9.57 -2.34
C LEU A 448 -2.70 9.84 -3.70
N GLN A 449 -1.40 10.15 -3.70
CA GLN A 449 -0.60 10.34 -4.92
C GLN A 449 0.25 9.10 -5.28
N SER A 450 0.13 8.01 -4.51
CA SER A 450 0.85 6.75 -4.77
C SER A 450 0.45 6.12 -6.10
N SER A 451 1.42 5.49 -6.79
CA SER A 451 1.18 4.65 -7.96
C SER A 451 0.59 3.27 -7.61
N SER A 452 0.61 2.87 -6.34
CA SER A 452 0.12 1.57 -5.91
C SER A 452 -1.38 1.55 -5.70
N ASN A 453 -2.09 0.73 -6.47
CA ASN A 453 -3.52 0.51 -6.31
C ASN A 453 -3.88 -0.07 -4.92
N LEU A 454 -2.97 -0.84 -4.30
CA LEU A 454 -3.17 -1.37 -2.94
C LEU A 454 -3.18 -0.24 -1.91
N VAL A 455 -2.18 0.64 -1.98
CA VAL A 455 -2.07 1.83 -1.12
C VAL A 455 -3.27 2.75 -1.32
N LEU A 456 -3.60 3.10 -2.58
CA LEU A 456 -4.73 3.97 -2.90
C LEU A 456 -6.06 3.43 -2.37
N ARG A 457 -6.35 2.13 -2.55
CA ARG A 457 -7.58 1.50 -2.04
C ARG A 457 -7.72 1.68 -0.54
N LYS A 458 -6.63 1.49 0.22
CA LYS A 458 -6.63 1.60 1.68
C LYS A 458 -6.67 3.06 2.15
N ALA A 459 -5.87 3.95 1.58
CA ALA A 459 -5.87 5.37 1.90
C ALA A 459 -7.26 6.01 1.66
N LEU A 460 -7.92 5.69 0.55
CA LEU A 460 -9.27 6.17 0.26
C LEU A 460 -10.31 5.68 1.30
N LEU A 461 -10.17 4.46 1.81
CA LEU A 461 -11.03 3.95 2.89
C LEU A 461 -10.73 4.65 4.23
N THR A 462 -9.46 4.99 4.52
CA THR A 462 -9.08 5.76 5.71
C THR A 462 -9.66 7.18 5.66
N VAL A 463 -9.51 7.88 4.53
CA VAL A 463 -10.11 9.20 4.27
C VAL A 463 -11.64 9.13 4.38
N ALA A 464 -12.26 8.10 3.82
CA ALA A 464 -13.70 7.89 3.93
C ALA A 464 -14.19 7.63 5.38
N ALA A 465 -13.42 6.89 6.19
CA ALA A 465 -13.78 6.59 7.57
C ALA A 465 -13.68 7.84 8.47
N LEU A 466 -12.60 8.60 8.35
CA LEU A 466 -12.39 9.86 9.10
C LEU A 466 -13.29 10.99 8.61
N GLY A 467 -13.63 11.02 7.31
CA GLY A 467 -14.45 12.07 6.70
C GLY A 467 -15.91 12.13 7.19
N CYS A 468 -16.31 11.27 8.13
CA CYS A 468 -17.61 11.36 8.81
C CYS A 468 -17.74 12.65 9.63
N ASP A 469 -16.63 13.17 10.16
CA ASP A 469 -16.61 14.31 11.08
C ASP A 469 -16.29 15.62 10.31
N ALA A 470 -16.86 16.75 10.74
CA ALA A 470 -16.84 18.00 9.96
C ALA A 470 -15.47 18.69 9.97
N GLU A 471 -14.77 18.52 11.08
CA GLU A 471 -13.45 19.02 11.39
C GLU A 471 -12.41 18.27 10.55
N ALA A 472 -12.45 16.93 10.53
CA ALA A 472 -11.62 16.10 9.65
C ALA A 472 -11.85 16.38 8.15
N ARG A 473 -13.09 16.66 7.71
CA ARG A 473 -13.34 17.14 6.33
C ARG A 473 -12.73 18.51 6.06
N THR A 474 -12.73 19.38 7.07
CA THR A 474 -12.11 20.72 7.01
C THR A 474 -10.58 20.65 6.97
N GLU A 475 -9.96 19.77 7.76
CA GLU A 475 -8.52 19.48 7.71
C GLU A 475 -8.10 19.02 6.32
N PHE A 476 -8.77 17.98 5.78
CA PHE A 476 -8.50 17.44 4.45
C PHE A 476 -8.72 18.44 3.31
N ARG A 477 -9.71 19.35 3.46
CA ARG A 477 -9.93 20.48 2.53
C ARG A 477 -8.76 21.47 2.58
N ASN A 478 -8.38 21.91 3.77
CA ASN A 478 -7.28 22.86 3.97
C ASN A 478 -5.92 22.30 3.47
N ALA A 479 -5.75 20.97 3.49
CA ALA A 479 -4.58 20.27 2.96
C ALA A 479 -4.66 19.98 1.44
N GLU A 480 -5.58 20.60 0.68
CA GLU A 480 -5.81 20.35 -0.75
C GLU A 480 -6.08 18.86 -1.11
N GLY A 481 -6.68 18.10 -0.20
CA GLY A 481 -6.99 16.69 -0.42
C GLY A 481 -8.10 16.45 -1.47
N LEU A 482 -9.08 17.36 -1.56
CA LEU A 482 -10.27 17.18 -2.41
C LEU A 482 -9.92 17.04 -3.91
N ILE A 483 -8.96 17.82 -4.42
CA ILE A 483 -8.55 17.73 -5.83
C ILE A 483 -7.94 16.35 -6.16
N HIS A 484 -7.34 15.67 -5.18
CA HIS A 484 -6.80 14.32 -5.34
C HIS A 484 -7.91 13.28 -5.45
N LEU A 485 -8.99 13.40 -4.67
CA LEU A 485 -10.19 12.58 -4.85
C LEU A 485 -10.78 12.75 -6.25
N VAL A 486 -10.90 13.99 -6.76
CA VAL A 486 -11.45 14.23 -8.09
C VAL A 486 -10.56 13.66 -9.21
N LYS A 487 -9.23 13.76 -9.10
CA LYS A 487 -8.30 13.08 -10.01
C LYS A 487 -8.51 11.56 -10.02
N LEU A 488 -8.70 10.94 -8.86
CA LEU A 488 -8.83 9.48 -8.70
C LEU A 488 -10.17 8.90 -9.24
N LEU A 489 -11.19 9.72 -9.51
CA LEU A 489 -12.40 9.28 -10.24
C LEU A 489 -12.09 8.76 -11.65
N ASN A 490 -10.99 9.25 -12.25
CA ASN A 490 -10.50 8.83 -13.56
C ASN A 490 -9.44 7.71 -13.48
N SER A 491 -9.24 7.08 -12.31
CA SER A 491 -8.36 5.91 -12.19
C SER A 491 -8.85 4.74 -13.06
N ASN A 492 -7.93 4.04 -13.71
CA ASN A 492 -8.24 2.83 -14.47
C ASN A 492 -8.62 1.65 -13.56
N HIS A 493 -8.31 1.69 -12.25
CA HIS A 493 -8.58 0.60 -11.32
C HIS A 493 -9.98 0.70 -10.68
N ASP A 494 -10.83 -0.30 -10.92
CA ASP A 494 -12.23 -0.35 -10.48
C ASP A 494 -12.43 -0.06 -8.99
N GLU A 495 -11.67 -0.73 -8.12
CA GLU A 495 -11.83 -0.55 -6.68
C GLU A 495 -11.31 0.81 -6.18
N VAL A 496 -10.34 1.42 -6.88
CA VAL A 496 -9.88 2.78 -6.58
C VAL A 496 -11.00 3.76 -6.92
N ARG A 497 -11.64 3.62 -8.10
CA ARG A 497 -12.82 4.43 -8.45
C ARG A 497 -13.97 4.24 -7.46
N ARG A 498 -14.29 3.01 -7.06
CA ARG A 498 -15.35 2.72 -6.08
C ARG A 498 -15.08 3.38 -4.72
N ASN A 499 -13.87 3.24 -4.18
CA ASN A 499 -13.51 3.84 -2.88
C ASN A 499 -13.43 5.37 -2.98
N THR A 500 -13.01 5.92 -4.13
CA THR A 500 -13.06 7.37 -4.41
C THR A 500 -14.50 7.89 -4.42
N CYS A 501 -15.43 7.17 -5.06
CA CYS A 501 -16.84 7.53 -5.06
C CYS A 501 -17.44 7.47 -3.65
N TRP A 502 -17.08 6.47 -2.84
CA TRP A 502 -17.46 6.44 -1.42
C TRP A 502 -16.93 7.69 -0.69
N ALA A 503 -15.63 7.99 -0.79
CA ALA A 503 -15.04 9.13 -0.13
C ALA A 503 -15.73 10.44 -0.52
N ILE A 504 -15.99 10.65 -1.82
CA ILE A 504 -16.73 11.81 -2.31
C ILE A 504 -18.18 11.84 -1.81
N ALA A 505 -18.87 10.70 -1.68
CA ALA A 505 -20.22 10.66 -1.10
C ALA A 505 -20.26 11.03 0.38
N VAL A 506 -19.24 10.65 1.15
CA VAL A 506 -19.05 11.07 2.55
C VAL A 506 -18.79 12.57 2.61
N PHE A 507 -17.79 13.05 1.85
CA PHE A 507 -17.38 14.45 1.84
C PHE A 507 -18.45 15.40 1.30
N ALA A 508 -19.25 14.99 0.32
CA ALA A 508 -20.41 15.73 -0.16
C ALA A 508 -21.62 15.72 0.80
N SER A 509 -21.45 15.26 2.06
CA SER A 509 -22.49 15.41 3.09
C SER A 509 -22.48 16.78 3.77
N ASP A 510 -21.46 17.64 3.53
CA ASP A 510 -21.48 19.05 3.92
C ASP A 510 -21.47 20.00 2.72
N GLU A 511 -22.13 21.16 2.89
CA GLU A 511 -22.42 22.13 1.82
C GLU A 511 -21.14 22.80 1.28
N VAL A 512 -20.15 23.08 2.14
CA VAL A 512 -18.91 23.78 1.78
C VAL A 512 -18.03 22.88 0.92
N THR A 513 -17.81 21.65 1.38
CA THR A 513 -17.04 20.63 0.68
C THR A 513 -17.73 20.18 -0.61
N ALA A 514 -19.06 20.03 -0.61
CA ALA A 514 -19.82 19.71 -1.82
C ALA A 514 -19.69 20.83 -2.89
N ALA A 515 -19.74 22.10 -2.48
CA ALA A 515 -19.54 23.23 -3.38
C ALA A 515 -18.13 23.28 -3.96
N GLU A 516 -17.10 22.87 -3.20
CA GLU A 516 -15.73 22.81 -3.69
C GLU A 516 -15.46 21.60 -4.61
N LEU A 517 -15.98 20.43 -4.28
CA LEU A 517 -15.99 19.27 -5.18
C LEU A 517 -16.68 19.59 -6.51
N TYR A 518 -17.73 20.43 -6.48
CA TYR A 518 -18.39 20.94 -7.69
C TYR A 518 -17.46 21.88 -8.49
N LYS A 519 -16.74 22.80 -7.84
CA LYS A 519 -15.74 23.66 -8.50
C LYS A 519 -14.61 22.87 -9.17
N PHE A 520 -14.22 21.73 -8.60
CA PHE A 520 -13.22 20.83 -9.20
C PHE A 520 -13.79 19.93 -10.32
N GLY A 521 -15.08 19.98 -10.62
CA GLY A 521 -15.71 19.19 -11.69
C GLY A 521 -16.01 17.74 -11.34
N ALA A 522 -16.09 17.41 -10.03
CA ALA A 522 -16.42 16.05 -9.59
C ALA A 522 -17.80 15.59 -10.10
N PHE A 523 -18.76 16.54 -10.19
CA PHE A 523 -20.13 16.25 -10.58
C PHE A 523 -20.22 15.77 -12.04
N GLU A 524 -19.61 16.49 -12.99
CA GLU A 524 -19.58 16.10 -14.40
C GLU A 524 -18.92 14.73 -14.60
N ILE A 525 -17.83 14.43 -13.88
CA ILE A 525 -17.15 13.13 -13.96
C ILE A 525 -18.05 12.01 -13.42
N LEU A 526 -18.76 12.24 -12.30
CA LEU A 526 -19.71 11.27 -11.75
C LEU A 526 -20.89 11.01 -12.68
N GLN A 527 -21.43 12.05 -13.34
CA GLN A 527 -22.47 11.88 -14.37
C GLN A 527 -21.98 11.04 -15.55
N GLU A 528 -20.78 11.33 -16.09
CA GLU A 528 -20.18 10.53 -17.16
C GLU A 528 -19.97 9.06 -16.73
N MET A 529 -19.47 8.85 -15.50
CA MET A 529 -19.30 7.52 -14.92
C MET A 529 -20.62 6.75 -14.81
N ASN A 530 -21.72 7.42 -14.40
CA ASN A 530 -23.03 6.79 -14.25
C ASN A 530 -23.74 6.52 -15.58
N LEU A 531 -23.34 7.19 -16.67
CA LEU A 531 -23.77 6.86 -18.04
C LEU A 531 -22.95 5.72 -18.67
N SER A 532 -21.73 5.47 -18.19
CA SER A 532 -20.86 4.39 -18.66
C SER A 532 -21.28 3.03 -18.10
N THR A 533 -21.38 2.02 -18.97
CA THR A 533 -21.67 0.63 -18.57
C THR A 533 -20.52 -0.04 -17.80
N SER A 534 -19.28 0.46 -17.92
CA SER A 534 -18.09 -0.12 -17.27
C SER A 534 -17.60 0.66 -16.05
N ARG A 535 -17.88 1.97 -15.96
CA ARG A 535 -17.43 2.81 -14.83
C ARG A 535 -18.47 2.95 -13.71
N ARG A 536 -19.77 2.81 -14.02
CA ARG A 536 -20.90 2.94 -13.09
C ARG A 536 -20.82 1.96 -11.93
N ASN A 537 -21.14 2.43 -10.73
CA ASN A 537 -21.27 1.61 -9.52
C ASN A 537 -22.19 2.29 -8.50
N ASN A 538 -22.65 1.54 -7.48
CA ASN A 538 -23.59 2.06 -6.49
C ASN A 538 -23.05 3.29 -5.72
N PHE A 539 -21.73 3.38 -5.53
CA PHE A 539 -21.12 4.53 -4.85
C PHE A 539 -21.02 5.76 -5.75
N SER A 540 -20.87 5.61 -7.08
CA SER A 540 -20.90 6.77 -8.00
C SER A 540 -22.31 7.35 -8.15
N GLU A 541 -23.36 6.52 -8.04
CA GLU A 541 -24.75 6.99 -7.93
C GLU A 541 -25.01 7.70 -6.60
N LEU A 542 -24.51 7.14 -5.48
CA LEU A 542 -24.63 7.75 -4.16
C LEU A 542 -23.90 9.09 -4.09
N ALA A 543 -22.68 9.18 -4.64
CA ALA A 543 -21.90 10.41 -4.71
C ALA A 543 -22.60 11.49 -5.54
N GLU A 544 -23.13 11.15 -6.72
CA GLU A 544 -23.95 12.07 -7.53
C GLU A 544 -25.17 12.55 -6.72
N SER A 545 -25.89 11.64 -6.06
CA SER A 545 -27.06 12.00 -5.25
C SER A 545 -26.71 12.91 -4.07
N LYS A 546 -25.58 12.69 -3.42
CA LYS A 546 -25.10 13.50 -2.28
C LYS A 546 -24.65 14.90 -2.72
N MET A 547 -23.96 15.02 -3.85
CA MET A 547 -23.67 16.34 -4.43
C MET A 547 -24.97 17.07 -4.80
N LEU A 548 -25.96 16.36 -5.35
CA LEU A 548 -27.28 16.91 -5.66
C LEU A 548 -28.12 17.27 -4.42
N ASP A 549 -27.91 16.64 -3.26
CA ASP A 549 -28.60 17.01 -2.01
C ASP A 549 -28.23 18.42 -1.55
N ASN A 550 -27.04 18.93 -1.93
CA ASN A 550 -26.59 20.30 -1.67
C ASN A 550 -26.98 21.29 -2.79
N ASN A 551 -27.55 20.81 -3.92
CA ASN A 551 -28.09 21.66 -4.99
C ASN A 551 -29.46 21.14 -5.41
N LEU A 552 -30.45 21.39 -4.55
CA LEU A 552 -31.82 20.90 -4.74
C LEU A 552 -32.48 21.42 -6.03
N SER A 553 -32.14 22.64 -6.47
CA SER A 553 -32.55 23.16 -7.77
C SER A 553 -32.09 22.21 -8.88
N LEU A 554 -30.79 21.94 -8.98
CA LEU A 554 -30.24 21.01 -9.98
C LEU A 554 -30.85 19.61 -9.84
N LYS A 555 -31.02 19.11 -8.61
CA LYS A 555 -31.62 17.80 -8.32
C LYS A 555 -33.05 17.69 -8.87
N TYR A 556 -33.90 18.68 -8.58
CA TYR A 556 -35.28 18.69 -9.04
C TYR A 556 -35.37 18.82 -10.56
N ASN A 557 -34.60 19.74 -11.14
CA ASN A 557 -34.56 19.96 -12.59
C ASN A 557 -34.06 18.72 -13.37
N GLN A 558 -33.17 17.90 -12.80
CA GLN A 558 -32.70 16.65 -13.42
C GLN A 558 -33.62 15.44 -13.17
N LYS A 559 -33.98 15.17 -11.92
CA LYS A 559 -34.72 13.95 -11.53
C LYS A 559 -36.24 14.11 -11.67
N GLY A 560 -36.77 15.34 -11.70
CA GLY A 560 -38.20 15.66 -11.75
C GLY A 560 -38.94 15.50 -10.42
N HIS A 561 -38.26 15.10 -9.35
CA HIS A 561 -38.80 14.97 -8.01
C HIS A 561 -37.73 15.23 -6.94
N LEU A 562 -38.17 15.54 -5.73
CA LEU A 562 -37.34 15.61 -4.52
C LEU A 562 -37.85 14.57 -3.51
N SER A 563 -36.97 14.03 -2.66
CA SER A 563 -37.40 13.15 -1.56
C SER A 563 -38.12 13.94 -0.46
N TYR A 564 -38.67 13.24 0.54
CA TYR A 564 -39.14 13.89 1.77
C TYR A 564 -37.99 14.58 2.54
N SER A 565 -36.79 13.98 2.55
CA SER A 565 -35.59 14.48 3.24
C SER A 565 -34.92 15.68 2.59
N ASN A 566 -35.24 16.03 1.34
CA ASN A 566 -34.71 17.22 0.68
C ASN A 566 -35.50 18.47 1.08
N LEU A 567 -34.95 19.32 1.94
CA LEU A 567 -35.63 20.50 2.50
C LEU A 567 -35.33 21.75 1.64
N ILE A 568 -36.37 22.38 1.09
CA ILE A 568 -36.20 23.50 0.15
C ILE A 568 -35.83 24.78 0.92
N LYS A 569 -34.59 25.24 0.76
CA LYS A 569 -34.09 26.51 1.30
C LYS A 569 -34.30 27.67 0.32
N ASP A 570 -34.10 28.90 0.79
CA ASP A 570 -34.05 30.12 -0.03
C ASP A 570 -33.03 30.01 -1.17
N GLY A 571 -33.36 30.63 -2.32
CA GLY A 571 -32.57 30.53 -3.54
C GLY A 571 -32.83 29.26 -4.35
N PHE A 572 -33.73 28.37 -3.90
CA PHE A 572 -34.19 27.25 -4.73
C PHE A 572 -34.98 27.76 -5.96
N TYR A 573 -34.75 27.13 -7.11
CA TYR A 573 -35.50 27.43 -8.32
C TYR A 573 -35.74 26.23 -9.23
N ASP A 574 -36.95 26.18 -9.76
CA ASP A 574 -37.43 25.22 -10.74
C ASP A 574 -37.42 25.88 -12.13
N HIS A 575 -36.39 25.56 -12.92
CA HIS A 575 -36.24 25.99 -14.30
C HIS A 575 -37.02 25.09 -15.27
N GLY A 576 -37.27 23.83 -14.89
CA GLY A 576 -37.89 22.80 -15.70
C GLY A 576 -36.98 21.59 -15.90
N ARG A 577 -37.46 20.62 -16.69
CA ARG A 577 -36.73 19.36 -16.88
C ARG A 577 -35.50 19.56 -17.75
N LEU A 578 -34.31 19.47 -17.16
CA LEU A 578 -33.03 19.47 -17.85
C LEU A 578 -32.83 18.18 -18.67
N LYS A 579 -32.07 18.29 -19.76
CA LYS A 579 -31.43 17.12 -20.38
C LYS A 579 -30.25 16.67 -19.49
N PRO A 580 -29.88 15.38 -19.45
CA PRO A 580 -28.86 14.87 -18.53
C PRO A 580 -27.49 15.59 -18.54
N SER A 581 -27.12 16.20 -19.68
CA SER A 581 -25.88 16.95 -19.89
C SER A 581 -26.03 18.47 -19.95
N ALA A 582 -27.23 19.01 -19.67
CA ALA A 582 -27.46 20.46 -19.69
C ALA A 582 -27.09 21.09 -18.35
N LYS A 583 -26.22 22.12 -18.37
CA LYS A 583 -25.94 22.94 -17.18
C LYS A 583 -27.19 23.75 -16.82
N LEU A 584 -27.50 23.81 -15.52
CA LEU A 584 -28.56 24.68 -15.00
C LEU A 584 -28.07 26.14 -15.10
N PRO A 585 -28.75 27.03 -15.84
CA PRO A 585 -28.36 28.44 -15.90
C PRO A 585 -28.48 29.10 -14.53
N SER A 586 -27.65 30.11 -14.26
CA SER A 586 -27.72 30.83 -12.98
C SER A 586 -29.01 31.64 -12.85
N LEU A 587 -29.46 31.89 -11.62
CA LEU A 587 -30.63 32.76 -11.39
C LEU A 587 -30.41 34.17 -11.96
N GLU A 588 -29.20 34.71 -11.87
CA GLU A 588 -28.84 36.01 -12.44
C GLU A 588 -28.99 36.03 -13.97
N GLU A 589 -28.50 34.99 -14.67
CA GLU A 589 -28.69 34.83 -16.12
C GLU A 589 -30.18 34.74 -16.50
N LEU A 590 -30.96 33.97 -15.73
CA LEU A 590 -32.40 33.77 -15.99
C LEU A 590 -33.22 35.03 -15.72
N SER A 591 -32.85 35.80 -14.70
CA SER A 591 -33.51 37.07 -14.36
C SER A 591 -33.20 38.18 -15.36
N LYS A 592 -32.01 38.19 -15.97
CA LYS A 592 -31.60 39.16 -17.01
C LYS A 592 -32.18 38.87 -18.41
N GLN A 593 -32.73 37.68 -18.64
CA GLN A 593 -33.37 37.35 -19.93
C GLN A 593 -34.71 38.08 -20.08
N PRO A 594 -35.02 38.67 -21.26
CA PRO A 594 -36.31 39.29 -21.51
C PRO A 594 -37.44 38.24 -21.43
N PRO A 595 -38.66 38.62 -21.03
CA PRO A 595 -39.82 37.73 -21.02
C PRO A 595 -40.00 37.03 -22.37
N ASN A 596 -39.99 35.70 -22.34
CA ASN A 596 -40.05 34.84 -23.52
C ASN A 596 -41.21 33.82 -23.43
N GLN A 597 -41.38 32.99 -24.46
CA GLN A 597 -42.40 31.93 -24.48
C GLN A 597 -42.00 30.65 -23.73
N ASN A 598 -40.79 30.59 -23.16
CA ASN A 598 -40.37 29.42 -22.39
C ASN A 598 -41.14 29.35 -21.06
N ARG A 599 -41.19 28.16 -20.47
CA ARG A 599 -41.74 27.94 -19.13
C ARG A 599 -41.14 28.94 -18.12
N ALA A 600 -41.97 29.50 -17.25
CA ALA A 600 -41.52 30.34 -16.16
C ALA A 600 -40.59 29.57 -15.20
N VAL A 601 -39.56 30.24 -14.71
CA VAL A 601 -38.66 29.73 -13.67
C VAL A 601 -39.29 30.07 -12.33
N ILE A 602 -39.60 29.07 -11.52
CA ILE A 602 -40.30 29.28 -10.25
C ILE A 602 -39.26 29.40 -9.13
N LEU A 603 -39.22 30.55 -8.46
CA LEU A 603 -38.27 30.87 -7.39
C LEU A 603 -38.90 30.72 -6.01
N VAL A 604 -38.11 30.22 -5.06
CA VAL A 604 -38.40 30.25 -3.62
C VAL A 604 -37.32 31.09 -2.95
N ASN A 605 -37.67 32.27 -2.45
CA ASN A 605 -36.74 33.14 -1.72
C ASN A 605 -37.47 34.08 -0.76
N THR A 606 -37.23 33.91 0.54
CA THR A 606 -37.74 34.76 1.63
C THR A 606 -36.68 35.72 2.19
N LYS A 607 -35.42 35.56 1.79
CA LYS A 607 -34.31 36.39 2.28
C LYS A 607 -34.23 37.73 1.57
N TYR A 608 -34.18 38.79 2.37
CA TYR A 608 -33.76 40.12 1.93
C TYR A 608 -32.24 40.14 1.61
N PRO A 609 -31.78 41.01 0.71
CA PRO A 609 -30.36 41.22 0.49
C PRO A 609 -29.69 41.70 1.78
N GLU A 610 -28.57 41.09 2.16
CA GLU A 610 -27.75 41.58 3.27
C GLU A 610 -27.17 42.95 2.88
N LEU A 611 -27.68 44.01 3.52
CA LEU A 611 -27.11 45.34 3.40
C LEU A 611 -25.70 45.32 4.02
N ILE A 612 -24.69 45.57 3.19
CA ILE A 612 -23.32 45.81 3.65
C ILE A 612 -23.38 46.98 4.62
N ALA A 613 -23.13 46.73 5.91
CA ALA A 613 -23.01 47.79 6.89
C ALA A 613 -21.86 48.72 6.48
N PRO A 614 -22.05 50.05 6.45
CA PRO A 614 -21.00 50.96 6.01
C PRO A 614 -19.80 50.85 6.94
N THR A 615 -18.61 50.70 6.36
CA THR A 615 -17.35 50.86 7.06
C THR A 615 -17.30 52.25 7.72
N PRO A 616 -16.80 52.37 8.96
CA PRO A 616 -16.61 53.68 9.57
C PRO A 616 -15.57 54.49 8.77
N PRO A 617 -15.75 55.82 8.63
CA PRO A 617 -14.82 56.66 7.89
C PRO A 617 -13.46 56.78 8.62
N PRO A 618 -12.37 57.09 7.90
CA PRO A 618 -11.07 57.31 8.52
C PRO A 618 -11.06 58.63 9.30
N GLU A 619 -10.55 58.60 10.54
CA GLU A 619 -10.27 59.81 11.31
C GLU A 619 -8.89 60.37 10.93
N GLU A 620 -8.86 61.60 10.41
CA GLU A 620 -7.63 62.40 10.33
C GLU A 620 -7.51 63.34 11.54
N GLU A 621 -6.28 63.47 12.02
CA GLU A 621 -5.79 64.35 13.09
C GLU A 621 -6.14 65.85 12.87
N LYS A 622 -6.17 66.83 13.81
CA LYS A 622 -5.74 67.08 15.21
C LYS A 622 -6.35 68.49 15.59
N PRO A 623 -6.06 69.21 16.72
CA PRO A 623 -5.14 68.97 17.85
C PRO A 623 -5.78 69.11 19.27
N ALA A 624 -4.94 69.05 20.31
CA ALA A 624 -5.28 68.89 21.72
C ALA A 624 -5.77 70.14 22.49
N GLN A 625 -6.51 69.91 23.59
CA GLN A 625 -6.24 70.49 24.92
C GLN A 625 -6.91 69.69 26.07
N GLU A 626 -6.20 69.57 27.19
CA GLU A 626 -6.60 68.90 28.45
C GLU A 626 -7.30 69.88 29.45
N PRO A 627 -7.48 69.56 30.75
CA PRO A 627 -8.35 68.51 31.33
C PRO A 627 -9.31 69.06 32.42
N ASN A 628 -10.38 68.35 32.79
CA ASN A 628 -10.63 67.97 34.20
C ASN A 628 -11.91 67.17 34.52
N HIS A 629 -11.78 66.36 35.57
CA HIS A 629 -12.77 65.95 36.58
C HIS A 629 -14.26 65.70 36.22
N GLY A 630 -14.71 64.45 36.48
CA GLY A 630 -15.64 64.26 37.61
C GLY A 630 -16.81 63.28 37.45
N ARG A 631 -16.82 62.28 38.34
CA ARG A 631 -18.00 61.58 38.93
C ARG A 631 -18.96 60.80 38.01
N SER A 632 -18.87 59.48 38.09
CA SER A 632 -20.05 58.58 38.03
C SER A 632 -20.87 58.66 39.34
N PRO A 633 -22.20 58.57 39.24
CA PRO A 633 -22.99 57.47 39.85
C PRO A 633 -24.19 57.06 38.93
N SER A 634 -25.07 56.07 39.15
CA SER A 634 -25.17 54.81 39.95
C SER A 634 -26.55 54.17 39.64
N SER A 635 -26.87 52.87 39.76
CA SER A 635 -26.13 51.59 39.84
C SER A 635 -27.19 50.44 39.81
N HIS A 636 -26.98 49.31 40.52
CA HIS A 636 -27.94 48.21 40.83
C HIS A 636 -28.24 47.19 39.70
N SER A 637 -28.38 45.87 39.96
CA SER A 637 -27.99 45.08 41.15
C SER A 637 -28.17 43.56 40.96
N ARG A 638 -27.15 42.77 41.38
CA ARG A 638 -27.24 41.42 42.02
C ARG A 638 -27.84 40.26 41.18
N SER A 639 -27.51 38.97 41.39
CA SER A 639 -26.89 38.29 42.55
C SER A 639 -26.14 36.97 42.20
N ALA A 640 -25.01 36.74 42.88
CA ALA A 640 -24.48 35.44 43.38
C ALA A 640 -24.11 34.32 42.35
N SER A 641 -23.06 33.49 42.52
CA SER A 641 -22.26 33.14 43.72
C SER A 641 -20.76 32.88 43.41
N ARG A 642 -19.97 32.80 44.50
CA ARG A 642 -18.57 32.34 44.70
C ARG A 642 -18.11 31.16 43.79
N GLU A 643 -16.82 30.94 43.49
CA GLU A 643 -15.62 31.00 44.38
C GLU A 643 -14.33 31.58 43.75
N LYS A 644 -13.33 31.83 44.61
CA LYS A 644 -11.95 32.26 44.27
C LYS A 644 -11.08 31.01 44.03
N ILE A 645 -10.00 31.07 43.25
CA ILE A 645 -8.64 31.47 43.68
C ILE A 645 -7.90 32.06 42.47
N GLY A 646 -7.16 33.14 42.66
CA GLY A 646 -6.29 33.72 41.62
C GLY A 646 -4.81 33.65 42.00
N ARG A 647 -3.94 33.82 41.00
CA ARG A 647 -2.60 34.39 41.19
C ARG A 647 -2.23 35.32 40.04
N ASN A 648 -1.47 36.34 40.41
CA ASN A 648 -1.14 37.53 39.63
C ASN A 648 0.18 37.34 38.84
N VAL A 649 0.25 37.93 37.63
CA VAL A 649 1.33 38.89 37.19
C VAL A 649 2.73 38.32 36.85
N PRO A 650 3.46 38.83 35.82
CA PRO A 650 3.07 39.48 34.56
C PRO A 650 3.89 39.01 33.31
N SER A 651 3.75 39.78 32.22
CA SER A 651 4.63 40.10 31.07
C SER A 651 6.17 40.17 31.35
N PRO A 652 7.10 40.50 30.39
CA PRO A 652 6.93 41.11 29.04
C PRO A 652 7.90 40.56 27.92
N VAL A 653 7.67 40.75 26.60
CA VAL A 653 8.20 41.81 25.66
C VAL A 653 9.45 41.47 24.83
N ASP A 654 9.34 41.75 23.51
CA ASP A 654 10.34 42.12 22.47
C ASP A 654 11.63 41.27 22.28
N ASP A 655 12.10 41.00 21.04
CA ASP A 655 12.62 42.05 20.15
C ASP A 655 12.50 41.81 18.63
N LYS A 656 12.68 42.90 17.86
CA LYS A 656 12.62 42.98 16.39
C LYS A 656 14.02 42.95 15.73
N GLN A 657 14.03 43.15 14.41
CA GLN A 657 15.15 43.55 13.54
C GLN A 657 16.08 42.41 13.06
N ASP A 658 16.60 42.39 11.83
CA ASP A 658 16.37 43.30 10.69
C ASP A 658 16.64 42.61 9.34
N LEU A 659 16.16 43.21 8.24
CA LEU A 659 16.60 42.91 6.87
C LEU A 659 17.96 43.57 6.57
N PRO A 660 18.71 43.11 5.54
CA PRO A 660 18.73 43.96 4.34
C PRO A 660 18.77 43.20 2.99
N SER A 661 18.48 43.95 1.94
CA SER A 661 18.37 43.51 0.54
C SER A 661 19.70 43.51 -0.23
N GLY A 662 19.78 42.79 -1.36
CA GLY A 662 20.90 42.98 -2.29
C GLY A 662 20.95 42.14 -3.59
N ARG A 663 20.61 42.78 -4.72
CA ARG A 663 21.14 42.60 -6.10
C ARG A 663 20.72 41.41 -6.99
N SER A 664 20.15 41.79 -8.14
CA SER A 664 20.14 41.09 -9.46
C SER A 664 21.52 41.23 -10.18
N PRO A 665 21.82 40.63 -11.37
CA PRO A 665 21.18 41.03 -12.65
C PRO A 665 21.16 40.05 -13.89
N SER A 666 20.08 40.15 -14.67
CA SER A 666 20.02 40.27 -16.16
C SER A 666 20.49 39.18 -17.18
N LEU A 667 19.85 39.26 -18.37
CA LEU A 667 20.16 38.64 -19.69
C LEU A 667 19.66 37.19 -19.88
N SER A 668 19.15 36.75 -21.05
CA SER A 668 19.36 37.23 -22.43
C SER A 668 18.09 37.20 -23.34
N ARG A 669 18.26 37.44 -24.66
CA ARG A 669 17.25 37.93 -25.62
C ARG A 669 17.37 37.18 -26.96
N SER A 670 16.28 36.64 -27.52
CA SER A 670 16.20 36.28 -28.96
C SER A 670 14.77 35.99 -29.47
N GLY A 671 14.40 36.62 -30.58
CA GLY A 671 13.42 36.07 -31.55
C GLY A 671 14.17 35.61 -32.82
N PRO A 672 13.49 34.98 -33.80
CA PRO A 672 13.00 35.79 -34.94
C PRO A 672 11.67 35.31 -35.58
N LYS A 673 11.30 35.95 -36.69
CA LYS A 673 10.07 35.82 -37.49
C LYS A 673 10.18 34.74 -38.58
N GLU A 674 9.04 34.24 -39.09
CA GLU A 674 8.52 34.44 -40.48
C GLU A 674 7.15 33.72 -40.67
N LYS A 675 6.10 34.38 -41.22
CA LYS A 675 5.51 34.27 -42.59
C LYS A 675 5.07 32.82 -42.99
N SER A 676 3.91 32.57 -43.62
CA SER A 676 3.27 33.34 -44.71
C SER A 676 1.76 33.07 -44.97
N SER A 677 1.01 34.12 -45.38
CA SER A 677 -0.14 34.22 -46.33
C SER A 677 -1.00 32.98 -46.71
N SER A 678 -2.34 33.09 -46.83
CA SER A 678 -3.08 33.81 -47.90
C SER A 678 -4.49 34.29 -47.47
N LYS A 679 -4.91 35.56 -47.70
CA LYS A 679 -5.71 36.09 -48.84
C LYS A 679 -6.90 35.19 -49.25
N ILE A 680 -8.16 35.64 -49.20
CA ILE A 680 -8.88 36.54 -50.16
C ILE A 680 -10.09 37.20 -49.42
N LYS A 681 -10.24 38.53 -49.27
CA LYS A 681 -10.84 39.54 -50.21
C LYS A 681 -12.25 39.19 -50.73
N ASN A 682 -13.35 39.75 -50.21
CA ASN A 682 -13.96 41.08 -50.50
C ASN A 682 -15.40 41.01 -49.89
N ARG A 683 -16.22 42.06 -49.73
CA ARG A 683 -16.36 43.34 -50.45
C ARG A 683 -17.11 44.35 -49.55
N ALA A 684 -16.74 45.63 -49.60
CA ALA A 684 -17.44 46.72 -48.91
C ALA A 684 -18.46 47.43 -49.81
N LYS A 685 -19.40 48.16 -49.18
CA LYS A 685 -19.98 49.48 -49.56
C LYS A 685 -20.72 50.01 -48.30
N LYS A 686 -20.45 51.20 -47.72
CA LYS A 686 -20.48 52.60 -48.23
C LYS A 686 -21.94 52.96 -48.60
N GLU A 687 -22.58 54.00 -48.05
CA GLU A 687 -22.27 55.45 -48.15
C GLU A 687 -22.88 56.23 -46.93
N GLU A 688 -22.14 57.18 -46.32
CA GLU A 688 -22.21 58.67 -46.49
C GLU A 688 -23.50 59.30 -45.93
N GLU A 689 -23.46 60.06 -44.81
CA GLU A 689 -22.82 61.37 -44.54
C GLU A 689 -23.76 62.56 -44.81
N LYS A 690 -24.05 63.36 -43.77
CA LYS A 690 -24.38 64.79 -43.91
C LYS A 690 -24.28 65.54 -42.59
N THR A 691 -23.54 66.64 -42.63
CA THR A 691 -23.29 67.62 -41.55
C THR A 691 -24.26 68.80 -41.58
N LYS A 692 -24.36 69.49 -40.43
CA LYS A 692 -24.54 70.94 -40.19
C LYS A 692 -24.48 71.13 -38.65
N GLU A 693 -23.54 71.89 -38.09
CA GLU A 693 -23.53 73.36 -37.98
C GLU A 693 -24.81 73.91 -37.29
N ASP A 694 -24.77 74.83 -36.33
CA ASP A 694 -23.77 75.21 -35.30
C ASP A 694 -24.46 76.29 -34.45
N GLU A 695 -24.41 76.26 -33.11
CA GLU A 695 -24.67 77.46 -32.28
C GLU A 695 -24.14 77.29 -30.84
N GLU A 696 -23.22 78.15 -30.42
CA GLU A 696 -22.59 78.13 -29.08
C GLU A 696 -23.42 78.89 -28.04
N ILE A 697 -23.54 78.33 -26.83
CA ILE A 697 -23.88 79.06 -25.59
C ILE A 697 -22.98 78.52 -24.45
N PRO A 698 -22.30 79.38 -23.66
CA PRO A 698 -21.35 78.96 -22.62
C PRO A 698 -21.99 78.34 -21.36
N PRO A 699 -21.22 77.66 -20.49
CA PRO A 699 -21.72 76.55 -19.68
C PRO A 699 -22.36 76.93 -18.34
N ALA A 700 -23.35 76.13 -17.93
CA ALA A 700 -23.81 76.05 -16.54
C ALA A 700 -23.21 74.83 -15.84
N ILE A 701 -22.73 75.01 -14.62
CA ILE A 701 -22.05 73.98 -13.82
C ILE A 701 -23.07 72.91 -13.38
N ILE A 702 -22.86 71.66 -13.79
CA ILE A 702 -23.55 70.49 -13.25
C ILE A 702 -22.49 69.52 -12.70
N GLN A 703 -22.75 69.00 -11.50
CA GLN A 703 -21.85 68.13 -10.74
C GLN A 703 -21.68 66.76 -11.43
N PRO A 704 -20.53 66.07 -11.30
CA PRO A 704 -20.36 64.74 -11.86
C PRO A 704 -21.27 63.72 -11.16
N GLU A 705 -22.00 62.93 -11.94
CA GLU A 705 -22.73 61.77 -11.41
C GLU A 705 -21.75 60.77 -10.78
N PRO A 706 -22.08 60.17 -9.61
CA PRO A 706 -21.26 59.11 -9.05
C PRO A 706 -21.37 57.84 -9.91
N LEU A 707 -20.22 57.21 -10.17
CA LEU A 707 -20.14 55.88 -10.78
C LEU A 707 -21.07 54.90 -10.03
N PRO A 708 -21.87 54.08 -10.74
CA PRO A 708 -22.79 53.16 -10.08
C PRO A 708 -22.00 52.12 -9.28
N LEU A 709 -22.26 52.08 -7.97
CA LEU A 709 -21.89 50.96 -7.10
C LEU A 709 -22.41 49.67 -7.74
N ILE A 710 -21.49 48.76 -8.07
CA ILE A 710 -21.85 47.41 -8.51
C ILE A 710 -22.35 46.65 -7.27
N THR A 711 -23.64 46.82 -6.96
CA THR A 711 -24.32 45.98 -5.98
C THR A 711 -24.33 44.54 -6.48
N PRO A 712 -23.90 43.55 -5.67
CA PRO A 712 -24.05 42.15 -6.03
C PRO A 712 -25.51 41.83 -6.38
N TRP A 713 -25.74 41.11 -7.48
CA TRP A 713 -27.10 40.75 -7.86
C TRP A 713 -27.71 39.81 -6.80
N SER A 714 -28.90 40.16 -6.30
CA SER A 714 -29.65 39.37 -5.31
C SER A 714 -30.96 38.84 -5.93
N PRO A 715 -31.35 37.58 -5.65
CA PRO A 715 -32.68 37.08 -6.04
C PRO A 715 -33.81 37.96 -5.49
N PRO A 716 -34.92 38.14 -6.22
CA PRO A 716 -36.07 38.90 -5.72
C PRO A 716 -36.69 38.22 -4.49
N VAL A 717 -37.17 39.02 -3.53
CA VAL A 717 -37.82 38.56 -2.30
C VAL A 717 -39.30 38.26 -2.56
N ASP A 718 -39.80 37.15 -2.03
CA ASP A 718 -41.19 36.72 -2.15
C ASP A 718 -42.00 37.13 -0.90
N GLN A 719 -42.51 38.37 -0.88
CA GLN A 719 -43.32 38.87 0.24
C GLN A 719 -44.60 38.05 0.42
N ASP A 720 -45.26 37.66 -0.67
CA ASP A 720 -46.46 36.83 -0.63
C ASP A 720 -46.18 35.47 0.05
N LEU A 721 -45.01 34.88 -0.19
CA LEU A 721 -44.59 33.65 0.51
C LEU A 721 -44.28 33.88 1.99
N ILE A 722 -43.64 34.99 2.37
CA ILE A 722 -43.38 35.35 3.77
C ILE A 722 -44.71 35.44 4.54
N ASP A 723 -45.69 36.14 3.96
CA ASP A 723 -47.03 36.30 4.54
C ASP A 723 -47.73 34.94 4.70
N TYR A 724 -47.64 34.06 3.68
CA TYR A 724 -48.18 32.70 3.74
C TYR A 724 -47.53 31.85 4.83
N ILE A 725 -46.20 31.91 5.00
CA ILE A 725 -45.49 31.19 6.05
C ILE A 725 -45.94 31.69 7.43
N SER A 726 -46.07 33.00 7.62
CA SER A 726 -46.58 33.58 8.88
C SER A 726 -48.01 33.13 9.20
N GLU A 727 -48.89 33.06 8.20
CA GLU A 727 -50.28 32.59 8.35
C GLU A 727 -50.34 31.09 8.69
N VAL A 728 -49.53 30.25 8.04
CA VAL A 728 -49.43 28.81 8.35
C VAL A 728 -48.88 28.57 9.76
N THR A 729 -47.81 29.26 10.15
CA THR A 729 -47.19 29.16 11.49
C THR A 729 -48.17 29.56 12.60
N SER A 730 -48.98 30.58 12.38
CA SER A 730 -49.93 31.09 13.39
C SER A 730 -51.24 30.30 13.47
N THR A 731 -51.70 29.68 12.37
CA THR A 731 -53.04 29.05 12.31
C THR A 731 -53.04 27.54 12.15
N ILE A 732 -52.02 26.93 11.54
CA ILE A 732 -51.99 25.51 11.19
C ILE A 732 -51.01 24.72 12.08
N LEU A 733 -49.83 25.27 12.33
CA LEU A 733 -48.82 24.63 13.19
C LEU A 733 -49.34 24.31 14.62
N PRO A 734 -50.21 25.12 15.28
CA PRO A 734 -50.74 24.81 16.61
C PRO A 734 -51.74 23.64 16.67
N LEU A 735 -52.15 23.05 15.54
CA LEU A 735 -53.11 21.94 15.54
C LEU A 735 -52.51 20.68 16.20
N PRO A 736 -53.26 19.95 17.04
CA PRO A 736 -52.71 18.93 17.94
C PRO A 736 -52.33 17.61 17.26
N HIS A 737 -52.74 17.40 16.01
CA HIS A 737 -52.57 16.13 15.29
C HIS A 737 -51.88 16.35 13.93
N PRO A 738 -50.76 15.66 13.63
CA PRO A 738 -50.05 15.83 12.35
C PRO A 738 -50.92 15.59 11.10
N ARG A 739 -51.92 14.71 11.21
CA ARG A 739 -52.90 14.47 10.14
C ARG A 739 -53.79 15.69 9.87
N GLU A 740 -54.15 16.43 10.91
CA GLU A 740 -54.96 17.65 10.79
C GLU A 740 -54.12 18.80 10.22
N GLN A 741 -52.88 18.97 10.68
CA GLN A 741 -51.91 19.92 10.13
C GLN A 741 -51.73 19.70 8.60
N VAL A 742 -51.50 18.45 8.17
CA VAL A 742 -51.36 18.08 6.75
C VAL A 742 -52.61 18.41 5.93
N VAL A 743 -53.80 18.10 6.44
CA VAL A 743 -55.07 18.37 5.73
C VAL A 743 -55.39 19.87 5.68
N ALA A 744 -55.14 20.60 6.77
CA ALA A 744 -55.34 22.05 6.83
C ALA A 744 -54.38 22.76 5.87
N LEU A 745 -53.09 22.40 5.86
CA LEU A 745 -52.10 22.97 4.95
C LEU A 745 -52.42 22.69 3.47
N ALA A 746 -52.89 21.48 3.16
CA ALA A 746 -53.31 21.12 1.81
C ALA A 746 -54.51 21.95 1.32
N LYS A 747 -55.48 22.25 2.21
CA LYS A 747 -56.61 23.15 1.91
C LYS A 747 -56.15 24.59 1.72
N PHE A 748 -55.36 25.11 2.66
CA PHE A 748 -54.81 26.46 2.62
C PHE A 748 -54.10 26.76 1.28
N ILE A 749 -53.22 25.85 0.85
CA ILE A 749 -52.48 26.00 -0.41
C ILE A 749 -53.39 25.87 -1.62
N ALA A 750 -54.39 24.98 -1.57
CA ALA A 750 -55.39 24.91 -2.63
C ALA A 750 -56.14 26.24 -2.77
N GLU A 751 -56.54 26.87 -1.65
CA GLU A 751 -57.20 28.18 -1.62
C GLU A 751 -56.30 29.30 -2.16
N LYS A 752 -55.07 29.46 -1.65
CA LYS A 752 -54.12 30.48 -2.14
C LYS A 752 -53.73 30.33 -3.62
N MET A 753 -53.92 29.13 -4.21
CA MET A 753 -53.61 28.82 -5.62
C MET A 753 -54.85 28.56 -6.50
N GLY A 754 -55.99 29.16 -6.17
CA GLY A 754 -57.17 29.21 -7.04
C GLY A 754 -58.28 28.21 -6.70
N GLY A 755 -58.33 27.74 -5.45
CA GLY A 755 -59.39 26.90 -4.90
C GLY A 755 -59.31 25.41 -5.24
N ALA A 756 -60.28 24.64 -4.74
CA ALA A 756 -60.47 23.25 -5.12
C ALA A 756 -61.06 23.16 -6.54
N MET A 757 -60.56 22.22 -7.34
CA MET A 757 -61.04 22.00 -8.71
C MET A 757 -61.15 20.51 -9.03
N ALA A 758 -62.15 20.17 -9.84
CA ALA A 758 -62.32 18.83 -10.39
C ALA A 758 -61.37 18.61 -11.59
N LYS A 759 -60.83 17.39 -11.74
CA LYS A 759 -59.77 17.09 -12.74
C LYS A 759 -60.23 17.30 -14.19
N ASP A 760 -61.50 17.03 -14.46
CA ASP A 760 -62.18 17.22 -15.73
C ASP A 760 -62.21 18.69 -16.18
N ARG A 761 -62.30 19.65 -15.25
CA ARG A 761 -62.36 21.09 -15.53
C ARG A 761 -61.01 21.80 -15.56
N LEU A 762 -59.90 21.06 -15.48
CA LEU A 762 -58.56 21.67 -15.48
C LEU A 762 -58.27 22.50 -16.74
N HIS A 763 -58.95 22.20 -17.86
CA HIS A 763 -58.86 22.95 -19.11
C HIS A 763 -59.53 24.33 -19.06
N GLU A 764 -60.47 24.55 -18.14
CA GLU A 764 -61.12 25.86 -17.91
C GLU A 764 -60.24 26.79 -17.04
N PHE A 765 -59.20 26.25 -16.39
CA PHE A 765 -58.36 26.99 -15.45
C PHE A 765 -57.19 27.67 -16.16
N SER A 766 -57.33 28.96 -16.44
CA SER A 766 -56.34 29.79 -17.18
C SER A 766 -55.06 30.12 -16.38
N TRP A 767 -54.37 29.10 -15.87
CA TRP A 767 -53.10 29.26 -15.14
C TRP A 767 -51.96 29.77 -16.03
N GLU A 768 -51.93 29.37 -17.31
CA GLU A 768 -50.92 29.80 -18.28
C GLU A 768 -51.02 31.31 -18.58
N LEU A 769 -52.25 31.84 -18.62
CA LEU A 769 -52.51 33.27 -18.75
C LEU A 769 -52.00 34.02 -17.51
N HIS A 770 -52.37 33.57 -16.31
CA HIS A 770 -51.89 34.15 -15.03
C HIS A 770 -50.36 34.17 -14.93
N VAL A 771 -49.71 33.06 -15.30
CA VAL A 771 -48.24 32.98 -15.34
C VAL A 771 -47.66 33.95 -16.37
N SER A 772 -48.28 34.09 -17.54
CA SER A 772 -47.81 35.02 -18.61
C SER A 772 -47.97 36.49 -18.20
N GLU A 773 -49.08 36.84 -17.54
CA GLU A 773 -49.32 38.15 -16.95
C GLU A 773 -48.23 38.51 -15.93
N LEU A 774 -47.87 37.56 -15.04
CA LEU A 774 -46.77 37.74 -14.09
C LEU A 774 -45.40 37.93 -14.76
N LYS A 775 -45.08 37.19 -15.85
CA LYS A 775 -43.82 37.39 -16.59
C LYS A 775 -43.73 38.80 -17.19
N TYR A 776 -44.87 39.35 -17.63
CA TYR A 776 -44.95 40.71 -18.16
C TYR A 776 -44.85 41.77 -17.05
N GLU A 777 -45.60 41.61 -15.95
CA GLU A 777 -45.56 42.49 -14.77
C GLU A 777 -44.14 42.60 -14.18
N LEU A 778 -43.51 41.45 -13.91
CA LEU A 778 -42.18 41.36 -13.30
C LEU A 778 -41.04 41.66 -14.30
N LYS A 779 -41.35 41.80 -15.60
CA LYS A 779 -40.38 41.92 -16.71
C LYS A 779 -39.28 40.85 -16.68
N SER A 780 -39.57 39.67 -16.15
CA SER A 780 -38.60 38.59 -15.97
C SER A 780 -39.23 37.23 -16.24
N ASN A 781 -38.37 36.24 -16.55
CA ASN A 781 -38.80 34.84 -16.65
C ASN A 781 -38.84 34.15 -15.28
N VAL A 782 -38.27 34.76 -14.24
CA VAL A 782 -38.23 34.26 -12.86
C VAL A 782 -39.44 34.81 -12.09
N ILE A 783 -40.26 33.92 -11.54
CA ILE A 783 -41.50 34.24 -10.81
C ILE A 783 -41.40 33.68 -9.39
N PRO A 784 -41.54 34.51 -8.34
CA PRO A 784 -41.66 34.02 -6.96
C PRO A 784 -42.94 33.18 -6.76
N ILE A 785 -42.83 32.04 -6.08
CA ILE A 785 -43.93 31.07 -5.90
C ILE A 785 -45.19 31.68 -5.27
N GLY A 786 -45.05 32.64 -4.34
CA GLY A 786 -46.15 33.33 -3.67
C GLY A 786 -47.01 34.19 -4.59
N ARG A 787 -46.45 34.65 -5.73
CA ARG A 787 -47.19 35.42 -6.77
C ARG A 787 -48.19 34.55 -7.55
N ILE A 788 -48.04 33.23 -7.54
CA ILE A 788 -48.83 32.30 -8.36
C ILE A 788 -50.19 32.01 -7.70
N LYS A 789 -51.13 32.94 -7.84
CA LYS A 789 -52.49 32.82 -7.29
C LYS A 789 -53.39 31.82 -8.05
N LYS A 790 -53.00 31.39 -9.26
CA LYS A 790 -53.66 30.33 -10.04
C LYS A 790 -52.64 29.25 -10.41
N GLY A 791 -52.46 28.26 -9.53
CA GLY A 791 -51.43 27.23 -9.67
C GLY A 791 -51.99 25.83 -9.87
N ILE A 792 -51.52 25.10 -10.88
CA ILE A 792 -51.79 23.66 -11.06
C ILE A 792 -50.95 22.78 -10.10
N PHE A 793 -51.13 21.45 -10.17
CA PHE A 793 -50.58 20.45 -9.24
C PHE A 793 -49.13 20.69 -8.80
N TYR A 794 -48.19 20.93 -9.73
CA TYR A 794 -46.77 21.07 -9.36
C TYR A 794 -46.47 22.35 -8.57
N HIS A 795 -47.13 23.48 -8.88
CA HIS A 795 -47.01 24.72 -8.10
C HIS A 795 -47.51 24.50 -6.67
N ARG A 796 -48.67 23.83 -6.53
CA ARG A 796 -49.25 23.50 -5.22
C ARG A 796 -48.35 22.57 -4.43
N ALA A 797 -47.78 21.54 -5.07
CA ALA A 797 -46.85 20.61 -4.45
C ALA A 797 -45.53 21.30 -4.01
N LEU A 798 -45.03 22.26 -4.81
CA LEU A 798 -43.84 23.04 -4.48
C LEU A 798 -44.11 23.96 -3.28
N LEU A 799 -45.17 24.76 -3.31
CA LEU A 799 -45.55 25.62 -2.17
C LEU A 799 -45.82 24.79 -0.91
N TYR A 800 -46.42 23.59 -1.04
CA TYR A 800 -46.62 22.66 0.09
C TYR A 800 -45.29 22.22 0.69
N LYS A 801 -44.33 21.83 -0.15
CA LYS A 801 -43.01 21.38 0.32
C LYS A 801 -42.20 22.50 0.99
N VAL A 802 -42.35 23.75 0.53
CA VAL A 802 -41.75 24.94 1.18
C VAL A 802 -42.44 25.24 2.51
N SER A 803 -43.78 25.31 2.52
CA SER A 803 -44.55 25.73 3.69
C SER A 803 -44.49 24.75 4.86
N VAL A 804 -44.25 23.45 4.62
CA VAL A 804 -43.96 22.46 5.69
C VAL A 804 -42.60 22.69 6.36
N TYR A 805 -41.64 23.26 5.63
CA TYR A 805 -40.26 23.39 6.10
C TYR A 805 -39.99 24.73 6.78
N CYS A 806 -40.51 25.84 6.25
CA CYS A 806 -40.38 27.16 6.89
C CYS A 806 -41.15 27.31 8.21
N THR A 807 -41.80 26.25 8.69
CA THR A 807 -42.53 26.15 9.96
C THR A 807 -41.84 25.21 10.98
N GLN A 808 -40.63 24.72 10.67
CA GLN A 808 -39.76 23.93 11.56
C GLN A 808 -38.54 24.74 11.99
#